data_AF-A0A1V5YK84-F1
#
_entry.id   AF-A0A1V5YK84-F1
#
_cell.length_a   1.000
_cell.length_b   1.000
_cell.length_c   1.000
_cell.angle_alpha   90.00
_cell.angle_beta   90.00
_cell.angle_gamma   90.00
#
_symmetry.space_group_name_H-M   'P 1'
#
loop_
_entity.id
_entity.type
_entity.pdbx_description
1 polymer ?
#
loop_
_entity_poly.entity_id
_entity_poly.type
_entity_poly.pdbx_seq_one_letter_code
_entity_poly.pdbx_strand_id
1 'polypeptide(L)'
;MSHHTRALTLALLSCILLVVVVLFPVTARSPETVQLPDDAGPAELAIQVAPTVASVSAATSPRKGFRPPSLDLSYLRPSGKMPSGQANALQSRWDWREYGKVPLIRDQQACASSYAFASVASFESRLLIDGAGPHDLSENNVKECNWEAVNGNYMGSGSCLGGDPIMAANLFTQRGTVDESCDPYTDMDTACNTACPARQTLLDWSLLNGNTVPDTNLLKLYLQNYGPIATTLYTGNGDAWDAEFASYDGSYTLYHPGSEAPNSNVVIVGWDDALVHEGGTGGWIVRNSWGSYWGGPCGYGTEGGYFTIAYGSASIGMYSSYVQSWQPHDDQGGLLYYDEAGWNESWGYGTTTAWGLVRFTPTSSSWATNIEFWTTDTTTDVDLYIYDSFDGIAPSGLLYSRENLAFNEAGYHSVAIHPALSLQEANDVFVVVKLTNYAYNYPIAVDSHGAPELQRTFINPSGAPWLWDDAGAANADVGIRLRTTDQLADLAYVTLNPLTPTVARGDIFTVNIQIAAGPDLVDGAEVHVYFDPTFLQVVDSLGNPTNRIQSSGLLSQVLRNRVYTDTSPSRIHFAAGIYDPEEPRPSGTFTLATIRFKALWGTAGGSTPLTFGIQLPFKTEVTYGGSSILGGVQNGTVSITGQSRPGSFDNPLPIACGDSVSANTAGYQNRVASYGVCGDGFTGPEVAYRLEVQQPVSVTARLSTTADLALFLLPETNLENCLSIGADIAAELAPGAYYLVVDGLESGAFTLTLQCVSLAPPTVTPTLSPTPSATATSTATPTPTSTQSATPTATQTLVATETSSPTATSTATPTATATQTTAPTLTATPTATATATLATETPTSVHTNTPSPTPTLTTVASATATATPTLSPTRTATQTPTATLPVGLKRLYLPLLQGGYRGPMPSATATATRTPTASPTATATPALSATPIACGTRYSGSTVGQPSVFSSYGTCASGMVGPEVLYRLTLEASSTTLDLSLGADADLRLFLFQHGDPAQCLGMAGRGLATRVERLPAGTYFLAVDGPAAGTYSFVVHCSIEAASLAQGGELR
;
A
#
# COMPACT_ATOMS: atom_id res chain seq x y z
N MET A 1 -57.29 14.28 -25.87
CA MET A 1 -57.87 15.59 -26.23
C MET A 1 -57.47 16.57 -25.13
N SER A 2 -56.84 17.74 -25.29
CA SER A 2 -56.11 18.40 -26.39
C SER A 2 -56.15 19.91 -26.09
N HIS A 3 -55.00 20.53 -25.79
CA HIS A 3 -54.76 22.00 -25.87
C HIS A 3 -55.52 22.91 -24.85
N HIS A 4 -55.06 24.12 -24.47
CA HIS A 4 -53.75 24.78 -24.63
C HIS A 4 -53.49 25.91 -23.58
N THR A 5 -52.29 25.95 -22.98
CA THR A 5 -51.42 27.12 -22.63
C THR A 5 -51.94 28.44 -22.00
N ARG A 6 -51.14 28.91 -20.99
CA ARG A 6 -50.73 30.31 -20.65
C ARG A 6 -51.76 31.25 -19.98
N ALA A 7 -51.36 32.30 -19.23
CA ALA A 7 -50.16 32.59 -18.41
C ALA A 7 -50.33 33.94 -17.65
N LEU A 8 -49.64 34.10 -16.50
CA LEU A 8 -49.23 35.36 -15.79
C LEU A 8 -50.18 36.59 -15.77
N THR A 9 -50.51 37.08 -14.56
CA THR A 9 -49.82 38.27 -13.97
C THR A 9 -50.06 38.47 -12.46
N LEU A 10 -49.07 39.09 -11.80
CA LEU A 10 -49.05 39.61 -10.42
C LEU A 10 -49.82 40.95 -10.31
N ALA A 11 -50.03 41.62 -9.17
CA ALA A 11 -50.20 41.32 -7.72
C ALA A 11 -50.17 42.69 -6.97
N LEU A 12 -50.75 42.84 -5.75
CA LEU A 12 -50.32 43.84 -4.73
C LEU A 12 -51.11 43.78 -3.38
N LEU A 13 -50.40 43.32 -2.33
CA LEU A 13 -50.39 43.64 -0.88
C LEU A 13 -51.62 44.06 -0.01
N SER A 14 -51.62 43.50 1.22
CA SER A 14 -52.04 44.07 2.54
C SER A 14 -53.54 44.30 2.85
N CYS A 15 -54.08 44.19 4.10
CA CYS A 15 -53.68 43.67 5.44
C CYS A 15 -54.94 43.73 6.39
N ILE A 16 -55.07 43.15 7.61
CA ILE A 16 -54.55 41.95 8.34
C ILE A 16 -55.27 41.85 9.75
N LEU A 17 -55.00 40.81 10.56
CA LEU A 17 -55.10 40.72 12.07
C LEU A 17 -56.28 39.97 12.79
N LEU A 18 -55.95 38.79 13.40
CA LEU A 18 -56.41 38.09 14.65
C LEU A 18 -57.92 37.92 15.03
N VAL A 19 -58.37 36.94 15.85
CA VAL A 19 -57.95 36.44 17.21
C VAL A 19 -58.16 34.89 17.39
N VAL A 20 -57.75 34.29 18.53
CA VAL A 20 -57.50 32.84 18.84
C VAL A 20 -58.36 32.33 20.05
N VAL A 21 -58.54 30.99 20.27
CA VAL A 21 -58.47 30.22 21.59
C VAL A 21 -59.08 28.76 21.63
N VAL A 22 -58.20 27.76 21.85
CA VAL A 22 -58.18 26.55 22.77
C VAL A 22 -59.34 25.51 23.00
N LEU A 23 -59.13 24.27 22.50
CA LEU A 23 -59.20 22.86 23.07
C LEU A 23 -60.34 22.17 23.91
N PHE A 24 -60.67 20.91 23.48
CA PHE A 24 -60.98 19.62 24.22
C PHE A 24 -62.21 19.41 25.16
N PRO A 25 -62.63 18.15 25.51
CA PRO A 25 -62.74 16.85 24.77
C PRO A 25 -64.07 16.05 25.08
N VAL A 26 -64.22 14.76 24.62
CA VAL A 26 -64.83 13.55 25.32
C VAL A 26 -65.50 12.46 24.43
N THR A 27 -64.86 11.27 24.40
CA THR A 27 -65.30 9.84 24.22
C THR A 27 -66.40 9.30 23.27
N ALA A 28 -66.07 8.17 22.63
CA ALA A 28 -66.90 6.94 22.56
C ALA A 28 -66.02 5.66 22.62
N ARG A 29 -66.59 4.49 22.97
CA ARG A 29 -65.99 3.12 23.04
C ARG A 29 -66.86 2.18 22.15
N SER A 30 -66.53 0.95 21.74
CA SER A 30 -65.56 -0.11 22.12
C SER A 30 -65.30 -1.00 20.84
N PRO A 31 -64.79 -2.27 20.82
CA PRO A 31 -64.47 -3.26 21.87
C PRO A 31 -62.99 -3.74 21.90
N GLU A 32 -62.71 -4.68 22.79
CA GLU A 32 -61.38 -5.25 23.05
C GLU A 32 -60.94 -6.29 22.01
N THR A 33 -59.65 -6.29 21.67
CA THR A 33 -58.93 -7.45 21.13
C THR A 33 -58.02 -8.04 22.22
N VAL A 34 -57.87 -9.36 22.21
CA VAL A 34 -57.05 -10.09 23.19
C VAL A 34 -55.57 -9.79 22.97
N GLN A 35 -54.86 -9.31 24.00
CA GLN A 35 -53.39 -9.34 23.99
C GLN A 35 -52.91 -10.79 24.16
N LEU A 36 -52.11 -11.24 23.20
CA LEU A 36 -51.11 -12.30 23.46
C LEU A 36 -49.95 -11.69 24.28
N PRO A 37 -49.09 -12.50 24.92
CA PRO A 37 -47.92 -11.98 25.61
C PRO A 37 -47.02 -11.20 24.66
N ASP A 38 -46.38 -10.14 25.16
CA ASP A 38 -45.33 -9.45 24.42
C ASP A 38 -44.12 -10.40 24.30
N ASP A 39 -43.97 -11.05 23.15
CA ASP A 39 -42.66 -11.59 22.74
C ASP A 39 -41.72 -10.40 22.56
N ALA A 40 -40.92 -10.14 23.60
CA ALA A 40 -39.85 -9.17 23.54
C ALA A 40 -38.81 -9.67 22.53
N GLY A 41 -38.92 -9.19 21.29
CA GLY A 41 -37.90 -9.38 20.27
C GLY A 41 -36.53 -8.87 20.74
N PRO A 42 -35.44 -9.26 20.06
CA PRO A 42 -34.13 -8.68 20.33
C PRO A 42 -34.23 -7.14 20.26
N ALA A 43 -33.58 -6.45 21.20
CA ALA A 43 -33.65 -4.99 21.26
C ALA A 43 -33.15 -4.41 19.92
N GLU A 44 -34.03 -3.66 19.26
CA GLU A 44 -33.81 -3.01 17.98
C GLU A 44 -32.60 -2.06 18.11
N LEU A 45 -31.46 -2.46 17.53
CA LEU A 45 -30.25 -1.66 17.50
C LEU A 45 -30.47 -0.53 16.50
N ALA A 46 -30.83 0.66 16.98
CA ALA A 46 -31.03 1.81 16.12
C ALA A 46 -29.71 2.25 15.45
N ILE A 47 -29.81 2.68 14.19
CA ILE A 47 -28.71 3.31 13.44
C ILE A 47 -28.13 4.48 14.25
N GLN A 48 -26.81 4.54 14.33
CA GLN A 48 -26.04 5.61 14.91
C GLN A 48 -25.26 6.32 13.80
N VAL A 49 -25.38 7.65 13.77
CA VAL A 49 -24.70 8.53 12.80
C VAL A 49 -23.44 9.10 13.44
N ALA A 50 -22.34 9.13 12.71
CA ALA A 50 -21.07 9.67 13.18
C ALA A 50 -21.15 11.18 13.49
N PRO A 51 -20.32 11.69 14.43
CA PRO A 51 -20.13 13.12 14.57
C PRO A 51 -19.59 13.76 13.28
N THR A 52 -20.20 14.87 12.86
CA THR A 52 -19.70 15.72 11.79
C THR A 52 -19.03 16.97 12.37
N VAL A 53 -17.99 17.47 11.69
CA VAL A 53 -17.38 18.77 11.99
C VAL A 53 -18.10 19.86 11.21
N ALA A 54 -18.29 21.02 11.84
CA ALA A 54 -18.90 22.16 11.17
C ALA A 54 -18.01 22.62 10.01
N SER A 55 -18.57 22.66 8.79
CA SER A 55 -17.84 23.09 7.59
C SER A 55 -17.23 24.47 7.79
N VAL A 56 -15.90 24.55 7.88
CA VAL A 56 -15.20 25.81 8.16
C VAL A 56 -15.48 26.80 7.02
N SER A 57 -15.88 28.02 7.35
CA SER A 57 -16.02 29.09 6.36
C SER A 57 -14.67 29.29 5.68
N ALA A 58 -14.63 29.14 4.35
CA ALA A 58 -13.40 29.20 3.58
C ALA A 58 -12.58 30.46 3.94
N ALA A 59 -11.28 30.29 4.18
CA ALA A 59 -10.38 31.42 4.27
C ALA A 59 -10.39 32.11 2.90
N THR A 60 -10.92 33.34 2.82
CA THR A 60 -11.13 34.07 1.56
C THR A 60 -9.83 34.66 1.00
N SER A 61 -8.78 33.85 0.98
CA SER A 61 -7.42 34.19 0.60
C SER A 61 -7.07 33.45 -0.68
N PRO A 62 -6.67 34.15 -1.77
CA PRO A 62 -6.34 33.50 -3.04
C PRO A 62 -5.19 32.50 -2.87
N ARG A 63 -5.12 31.51 -3.77
CA ARG A 63 -4.21 30.35 -3.73
C ARG A 63 -4.44 29.31 -2.59
N LYS A 64 -5.18 29.61 -1.52
CA LYS A 64 -5.27 28.73 -0.32
C LYS A 64 -6.41 27.72 -0.42
N GLY A 65 -6.15 26.64 -1.15
CA GLY A 65 -7.16 25.72 -1.67
C GLY A 65 -7.50 24.48 -0.83
N PHE A 66 -7.19 24.42 0.48
CA PHE A 66 -7.71 23.35 1.34
C PHE A 66 -8.95 23.80 2.11
N ARG A 67 -10.01 23.01 2.01
CA ARG A 67 -11.24 23.11 2.81
C ARG A 67 -11.46 21.76 3.47
N PRO A 68 -11.43 21.64 4.81
CA PRO A 68 -11.67 20.35 5.47
C PRO A 68 -13.05 19.76 5.12
N PRO A 69 -13.18 18.42 4.98
CA PRO A 69 -14.46 17.76 4.79
C PRO A 69 -15.35 17.91 6.04
N SER A 70 -16.65 17.60 5.90
CA SER A 70 -17.63 17.56 7.01
C SER A 70 -17.44 16.38 7.97
N LEU A 71 -16.66 15.37 7.59
CA LEU A 71 -16.35 14.19 8.39
C LEU A 71 -15.44 14.54 9.59
N ASP A 72 -15.79 14.09 10.80
CA ASP A 72 -14.84 14.11 11.93
C ASP A 72 -13.77 13.02 11.76
N LEU A 73 -12.76 13.30 10.95
CA LEU A 73 -11.63 12.41 10.70
C LEU A 73 -10.60 12.42 11.84
N SER A 74 -10.91 12.97 13.02
CA SER A 74 -9.95 13.11 14.13
C SER A 74 -9.53 11.78 14.76
N TYR A 75 -10.33 10.72 14.57
CA TYR A 75 -10.00 9.36 14.99
C TYR A 75 -8.96 8.68 14.08
N LEU A 76 -8.85 9.08 12.80
CA LEU A 76 -7.96 8.41 11.85
C LEU A 76 -6.49 8.55 12.26
N ARG A 77 -5.86 7.41 12.52
CA ARG A 77 -4.42 7.26 12.72
C ARG A 77 -3.93 6.19 11.74
N PRO A 78 -2.82 6.45 11.01
CA PRO A 78 -2.28 5.43 10.12
C PRO A 78 -1.81 4.27 10.97
N SER A 79 -2.29 3.08 10.66
CA SER A 79 -2.36 1.93 11.58
C SER A 79 -1.02 1.36 12.08
N GLY A 80 0.11 1.84 11.56
CA GLY A 80 1.44 1.23 11.68
C GLY A 80 1.58 -0.10 10.93
N LYS A 81 0.46 -0.76 10.62
CA LYS A 81 0.35 -2.04 9.91
C LYS A 81 0.53 -1.84 8.41
N MET A 82 1.71 -1.45 7.97
CA MET A 82 2.10 -1.64 6.57
C MET A 82 1.82 -3.09 6.15
N PRO A 83 1.37 -3.36 4.90
CA PRO A 83 1.29 -4.72 4.38
C PRO A 83 2.58 -5.48 4.67
N SER A 84 2.46 -6.71 5.16
CA SER A 84 3.53 -7.46 5.83
C SER A 84 4.65 -7.93 4.87
N GLY A 85 5.42 -6.95 4.37
CA GLY A 85 6.63 -7.18 3.59
C GLY A 85 7.26 -6.01 2.85
N GLN A 86 6.95 -4.76 3.18
CA GLN A 86 7.55 -3.58 2.52
C GLN A 86 8.31 -2.63 3.47
N ALA A 87 8.77 -3.13 4.62
CA ALA A 87 9.76 -2.45 5.45
C ALA A 87 11.16 -2.50 4.81
N ASN A 88 11.35 -1.74 3.72
CA ASN A 88 12.69 -1.33 3.30
C ASN A 88 13.30 -0.47 4.42
N ALA A 89 14.60 -0.63 4.67
CA ALA A 89 15.29 0.25 5.63
C ALA A 89 15.23 1.69 5.13
N LEU A 90 14.64 2.59 5.94
CA LEU A 90 14.50 3.99 5.58
C LEU A 90 15.87 4.62 5.33
N GLN A 91 15.99 5.30 4.19
CA GLN A 91 17.20 6.03 3.83
C GLN A 91 17.21 7.37 4.56
N SER A 92 18.39 7.95 4.84
CA SER A 92 18.48 9.29 5.43
C SER A 92 18.02 10.40 4.49
N ARG A 93 17.82 10.07 3.21
CA ARG A 93 17.29 10.96 2.17
C ARG A 93 16.56 10.11 1.13
N TRP A 94 15.49 10.66 0.56
CA TRP A 94 14.78 10.11 -0.61
C TRP A 94 14.20 11.27 -1.44
N ASP A 95 14.21 11.17 -2.76
CA ASP A 95 13.60 12.19 -3.65
C ASP A 95 13.09 11.53 -4.94
N TRP A 96 11.76 11.48 -5.11
CA TRP A 96 11.14 10.86 -6.30
C TRP A 96 11.49 11.56 -7.63
N ARG A 97 11.99 12.81 -7.59
CA ARG A 97 12.46 13.54 -8.78
C ARG A 97 13.70 12.88 -9.38
N GLU A 98 14.57 12.26 -8.57
CA GLU A 98 15.77 11.57 -9.05
C GLU A 98 15.46 10.32 -9.87
N TYR A 99 14.25 9.76 -9.68
CA TYR A 99 13.74 8.59 -10.40
C TYR A 99 12.80 8.95 -11.55
N GLY A 100 12.55 10.25 -11.80
CA GLY A 100 11.58 10.73 -12.79
C GLY A 100 10.13 10.35 -12.46
N LYS A 101 9.78 10.30 -11.17
CA LYS A 101 8.47 9.85 -10.66
C LYS A 101 7.61 10.96 -10.06
N VAL A 102 7.86 12.19 -10.51
CA VAL A 102 7.08 13.40 -10.20
C VAL A 102 6.78 14.10 -11.53
N PRO A 103 5.55 14.55 -11.79
CA PRO A 103 5.21 15.30 -13.01
C PRO A 103 5.84 16.70 -13.01
N LEU A 104 5.76 17.40 -14.14
CA LEU A 104 6.19 18.80 -14.27
C LEU A 104 5.37 19.73 -13.36
N ILE A 105 5.92 20.88 -12.96
CA ILE A 105 5.18 21.86 -12.16
C ILE A 105 4.06 22.55 -12.98
N ARG A 106 2.97 22.90 -12.31
CA ARG A 106 1.80 23.64 -12.82
C ARG A 106 1.52 24.86 -11.91
N ASP A 107 0.60 25.75 -12.30
CA ASP A 107 0.31 27.00 -11.57
C ASP A 107 -1.20 27.29 -11.46
N GLN A 108 -1.72 27.26 -10.23
CA GLN A 108 -3.12 27.53 -9.88
C GLN A 108 -3.53 29.02 -10.00
N GLN A 109 -2.58 29.92 -10.28
CA GLN A 109 -2.81 31.37 -10.40
C GLN A 109 -3.58 31.97 -9.20
N ALA A 110 -4.72 32.64 -9.38
CA ALA A 110 -5.45 33.26 -8.27
C ALA A 110 -6.37 32.27 -7.50
N CYS A 111 -6.88 31.26 -8.21
CA CYS A 111 -7.92 30.33 -7.74
C CYS A 111 -7.44 29.47 -6.56
N ALA A 112 -8.28 29.30 -5.53
CA ALA A 112 -7.96 28.44 -4.39
C ALA A 112 -8.24 26.95 -4.72
N SER A 113 -7.44 26.34 -5.60
CA SER A 113 -7.68 25.01 -6.16
C SER A 113 -6.54 23.99 -5.93
N SER A 114 -5.65 24.25 -4.97
CA SER A 114 -4.48 23.38 -4.72
C SER A 114 -4.84 21.92 -4.39
N TYR A 115 -6.06 21.64 -3.93
CA TYR A 115 -6.56 20.26 -3.76
C TYR A 115 -6.57 19.47 -5.08
N ALA A 116 -6.94 20.12 -6.19
CA ALA A 116 -6.92 19.54 -7.52
C ALA A 116 -5.49 19.22 -7.95
N PHE A 117 -4.59 20.21 -7.87
CA PHE A 117 -3.17 20.06 -8.21
C PHE A 117 -2.44 19.01 -7.36
N ALA A 118 -2.75 18.90 -6.06
CA ALA A 118 -2.17 17.88 -5.20
C ALA A 118 -2.66 16.47 -5.56
N SER A 119 -3.97 16.33 -5.82
CA SER A 119 -4.60 15.05 -6.15
C SER A 119 -4.17 14.56 -7.54
N VAL A 120 -4.18 15.43 -8.55
CA VAL A 120 -3.65 15.16 -9.90
C VAL A 120 -2.18 14.76 -9.83
N ALA A 121 -1.34 15.55 -9.15
CA ALA A 121 0.09 15.25 -9.11
C ALA A 121 0.42 13.93 -8.37
N SER A 122 -0.37 13.50 -7.39
CA SER A 122 -0.22 12.17 -6.77
C SER A 122 -0.63 11.05 -7.75
N PHE A 123 -1.73 11.20 -8.49
CA PHE A 123 -2.16 10.25 -9.53
C PHE A 123 -1.12 10.17 -10.66
N GLU A 124 -0.66 11.30 -11.20
CA GLU A 124 0.39 11.34 -12.22
C GLU A 124 1.71 10.73 -11.74
N SER A 125 2.07 10.94 -10.47
CA SER A 125 3.22 10.27 -9.88
C SER A 125 3.02 8.76 -9.81
N ARG A 126 1.81 8.27 -9.51
CA ARG A 126 1.46 6.84 -9.55
C ARG A 126 1.56 6.26 -10.97
N LEU A 127 1.01 6.95 -11.96
CA LEU A 127 1.11 6.60 -13.40
C LEU A 127 2.57 6.54 -13.86
N LEU A 128 3.39 7.50 -13.44
CA LEU A 128 4.84 7.51 -13.68
C LEU A 128 5.52 6.33 -12.97
N ILE A 129 5.18 6.02 -11.72
CA ILE A 129 5.74 4.89 -10.95
C ILE A 129 5.46 3.58 -11.69
N ASP A 130 4.20 3.30 -12.02
CA ASP A 130 3.73 2.10 -12.75
C ASP A 130 4.25 1.98 -14.19
N GLY A 131 4.84 3.05 -14.73
CA GLY A 131 5.43 3.02 -16.08
C GLY A 131 4.41 3.19 -17.20
N ALA A 132 3.24 3.79 -16.93
CA ALA A 132 2.33 4.26 -17.96
C ALA A 132 3.02 5.32 -18.85
N GLY A 133 3.82 6.17 -18.22
CA GLY A 133 4.50 7.31 -18.83
C GLY A 133 4.05 8.63 -18.18
N PRO A 134 4.54 9.78 -18.67
CA PRO A 134 4.01 11.07 -18.27
C PRO A 134 2.61 11.25 -18.84
N HIS A 135 1.67 11.62 -17.98
CA HIS A 135 0.39 12.22 -18.37
C HIS A 135 0.43 13.72 -18.06
N ASP A 136 -0.59 14.44 -18.52
CA ASP A 136 -0.81 15.87 -18.28
C ASP A 136 -2.32 16.03 -18.08
N LEU A 137 -2.77 15.79 -16.84
CA LEU A 137 -4.18 15.65 -16.48
C LEU A 137 -4.77 17.00 -16.03
N SER A 138 -6.04 17.23 -16.37
CA SER A 138 -6.71 18.50 -16.13
C SER A 138 -7.04 18.72 -14.66
N GLU A 139 -6.39 19.70 -14.02
CA GLU A 139 -6.87 20.26 -12.75
C GLU A 139 -8.18 21.06 -12.93
N ASN A 140 -8.49 21.55 -14.14
CA ASN A 140 -9.76 22.22 -14.42
C ASN A 140 -10.94 21.28 -14.21
N ASN A 141 -10.81 20.04 -14.71
CA ASN A 141 -11.84 19.03 -14.61
C ASN A 141 -12.09 18.64 -13.15
N VAL A 142 -11.02 18.48 -12.36
CA VAL A 142 -11.14 18.19 -10.91
C VAL A 142 -11.82 19.34 -10.15
N LYS A 143 -11.50 20.58 -10.51
CA LYS A 143 -12.13 21.79 -9.94
C LYS A 143 -13.61 21.92 -10.27
N GLU A 144 -14.01 21.69 -11.53
CA GLU A 144 -15.33 22.06 -12.05
C GLU A 144 -16.33 20.89 -12.11
N CYS A 145 -15.84 19.64 -12.24
CA CYS A 145 -16.67 18.45 -12.48
C CYS A 145 -16.91 17.53 -11.26
N ASN A 146 -16.31 17.83 -10.10
CA ASN A 146 -16.66 17.17 -8.84
C ASN A 146 -18.16 17.38 -8.50
N TRP A 147 -18.70 16.54 -7.62
CA TRP A 147 -20.12 16.51 -7.33
C TRP A 147 -20.63 17.82 -6.70
N GLU A 148 -19.82 18.41 -5.82
CA GLU A 148 -20.11 19.64 -5.09
C GLU A 148 -20.22 20.84 -6.03
N ALA A 149 -19.36 20.91 -7.05
CA ALA A 149 -19.35 21.94 -8.07
C ALA A 149 -20.58 21.85 -8.97
N VAL A 150 -20.86 20.66 -9.53
CA VAL A 150 -21.97 20.50 -10.48
C VAL A 150 -23.36 20.59 -9.83
N ASN A 151 -23.48 20.28 -8.53
CA ASN A 151 -24.73 20.44 -7.77
C ASN A 151 -24.83 21.77 -6.99
N GLY A 152 -23.80 22.62 -7.02
CA GLY A 152 -23.80 23.93 -6.35
C GLY A 152 -23.66 23.90 -4.82
N ASN A 153 -23.31 22.75 -4.24
CA ASN A 153 -23.13 22.55 -2.80
C ASN A 153 -21.85 23.19 -2.21
N TYR A 154 -21.09 23.89 -3.06
CA TYR A 154 -20.07 24.90 -2.72
C TYR A 154 -20.61 26.14 -1.96
N MET A 155 -21.61 25.98 -1.09
CA MET A 155 -22.27 27.04 -0.31
C MET A 155 -22.59 28.30 -1.13
N GLY A 156 -23.03 28.10 -2.39
CA GLY A 156 -23.37 29.18 -3.34
C GLY A 156 -22.22 30.07 -3.80
N SER A 157 -20.95 29.65 -3.64
CA SER A 157 -19.79 30.54 -3.70
C SER A 157 -18.69 30.21 -4.73
N GLY A 158 -18.77 29.07 -5.43
CA GLY A 158 -17.85 28.72 -6.55
C GLY A 158 -16.77 27.68 -6.21
N SER A 159 -16.26 27.02 -7.25
CA SER A 159 -15.21 25.98 -7.21
C SER A 159 -13.84 26.50 -6.76
N CYS A 160 -13.53 27.78 -7.04
CA CYS A 160 -12.25 28.41 -6.73
C CYS A 160 -12.07 28.79 -5.25
N LEU A 161 -12.74 28.09 -4.33
CA LEU A 161 -12.75 28.30 -2.87
C LEU A 161 -12.30 27.08 -2.04
N GLY A 162 -11.54 26.19 -2.66
CA GLY A 162 -10.90 25.04 -2.01
C GLY A 162 -11.67 23.74 -2.15
N GLY A 163 -11.13 22.70 -1.52
CA GLY A 163 -11.67 21.35 -1.51
C GLY A 163 -10.75 20.43 -0.72
N ASP A 164 -11.05 19.15 -0.75
CA ASP A 164 -10.31 18.07 -0.07
C ASP A 164 -10.02 16.92 -1.06
N PRO A 165 -9.16 15.95 -0.69
CA PRO A 165 -8.82 14.85 -1.62
C PRO A 165 -9.92 13.78 -1.74
N ILE A 166 -10.94 13.73 -0.87
CA ILE A 166 -12.07 12.81 -0.99
C ILE A 166 -12.94 13.23 -2.18
N MET A 167 -13.22 14.54 -2.33
CA MET A 167 -13.91 15.11 -3.50
C MET A 167 -13.23 14.69 -4.82
N ALA A 168 -11.90 14.77 -4.88
CA ALA A 168 -11.12 14.38 -6.05
C ALA A 168 -11.13 12.87 -6.30
N ALA A 169 -10.96 12.06 -5.24
CA ALA A 169 -11.07 10.60 -5.32
C ALA A 169 -12.45 10.12 -5.78
N ASN A 170 -13.53 10.76 -5.32
CA ASN A 170 -14.89 10.46 -5.76
C ASN A 170 -15.06 10.71 -7.27
N LEU A 171 -14.60 11.87 -7.77
CA LEU A 171 -14.62 12.16 -9.21
C LEU A 171 -13.82 11.11 -10.02
N PHE A 172 -12.60 10.80 -9.60
CA PHE A 172 -11.72 9.89 -10.32
C PHE A 172 -12.21 8.42 -10.33
N THR A 173 -13.00 8.00 -9.34
CA THR A 173 -13.57 6.63 -9.27
C THR A 173 -14.84 6.49 -10.10
N GLN A 174 -15.69 7.54 -10.13
CA GLN A 174 -16.92 7.58 -10.92
C GLN A 174 -16.69 7.88 -12.40
N ARG A 175 -15.89 8.92 -12.71
CA ARG A 175 -15.75 9.50 -14.06
C ARG A 175 -14.34 9.37 -14.64
N GLY A 176 -13.34 9.07 -13.82
CA GLY A 176 -11.94 9.01 -14.24
C GLY A 176 -11.29 10.38 -14.41
N THR A 177 -10.08 10.39 -14.98
CA THR A 177 -9.27 11.58 -15.25
C THR A 177 -9.41 12.06 -16.69
N VAL A 178 -9.22 13.36 -16.95
CA VAL A 178 -9.27 14.00 -18.28
C VAL A 178 -7.91 14.63 -18.60
N ASP A 179 -7.51 14.71 -19.88
CA ASP A 179 -6.30 15.44 -20.29
C ASP A 179 -6.47 16.97 -20.14
N GLU A 180 -5.45 17.66 -19.63
CA GLU A 180 -5.35 19.14 -19.62
C GLU A 180 -5.49 19.73 -21.04
N SER A 181 -5.05 19.00 -22.06
CA SER A 181 -5.22 19.41 -23.47
C SER A 181 -6.69 19.43 -23.97
N CYS A 182 -7.63 18.86 -23.22
CA CYS A 182 -9.06 18.85 -23.55
C CYS A 182 -9.88 19.81 -22.69
N ASP A 183 -9.54 19.93 -21.40
CA ASP A 183 -10.21 20.82 -20.44
C ASP A 183 -9.15 21.72 -19.76
N PRO A 184 -8.64 22.77 -20.44
CA PRO A 184 -7.46 23.49 -19.96
C PRO A 184 -7.75 24.37 -18.74
N TYR A 185 -6.76 24.48 -17.85
CA TYR A 185 -6.90 25.19 -16.59
C TYR A 185 -7.20 26.69 -16.72
N THR A 186 -8.26 27.14 -16.03
CA THR A 186 -8.58 28.57 -15.84
C THR A 186 -8.69 28.95 -14.36
N ASP A 187 -8.16 30.11 -14.00
CA ASP A 187 -8.07 30.58 -12.61
C ASP A 187 -9.33 31.28 -12.08
N MET A 188 -10.46 30.98 -12.71
CA MET A 188 -11.80 31.43 -12.39
C MET A 188 -12.78 30.25 -12.54
N ASP A 189 -13.94 30.38 -11.90
CA ASP A 189 -15.06 29.45 -12.05
C ASP A 189 -15.61 29.44 -13.48
N THR A 190 -15.89 28.25 -13.99
CA THR A 190 -16.41 28.01 -15.33
C THR A 190 -17.60 27.05 -15.27
N ALA A 191 -17.69 26.08 -16.17
CA ALA A 191 -18.73 25.05 -16.14
C ALA A 191 -18.08 23.73 -16.55
N CYS A 192 -18.38 22.65 -15.81
CA CYS A 192 -17.86 21.31 -16.05
C CYS A 192 -17.90 20.92 -17.54
N ASN A 193 -16.73 20.61 -18.11
CA ASN A 193 -16.57 20.22 -19.49
C ASN A 193 -16.83 18.71 -19.67
N THR A 194 -18.11 18.33 -19.71
CA THR A 194 -18.55 16.94 -19.90
C THR A 194 -18.33 16.39 -21.32
N ALA A 195 -17.70 17.15 -22.23
CA ALA A 195 -17.40 16.72 -23.59
C ALA A 195 -16.03 16.01 -23.71
N CYS A 196 -15.21 16.02 -22.67
CA CYS A 196 -13.88 15.40 -22.69
C CYS A 196 -13.93 13.90 -22.38
N PRO A 197 -13.20 13.06 -23.15
CA PRO A 197 -13.08 11.64 -22.87
C PRO A 197 -12.22 11.42 -21.63
N ALA A 198 -12.64 10.49 -20.78
CA ALA A 198 -11.85 10.02 -19.65
C ALA A 198 -10.64 9.19 -20.11
N ARG A 199 -9.66 9.02 -19.21
CA ARG A 199 -8.34 8.45 -19.51
C ARG A 199 -7.94 7.34 -18.57
N GLN A 200 -7.95 7.62 -17.28
CA GLN A 200 -7.60 6.68 -16.22
C GLN A 200 -8.72 6.66 -15.19
N THR A 201 -9.10 5.48 -14.71
CA THR A 201 -10.06 5.31 -13.63
C THR A 201 -9.31 4.96 -12.34
N LEU A 202 -9.64 5.65 -11.25
CA LEU A 202 -9.12 5.33 -9.93
C LEU A 202 -9.79 4.07 -9.38
N LEU A 203 -9.00 3.12 -8.88
CA LEU A 203 -9.49 1.87 -8.30
C LEU A 203 -9.21 1.77 -6.80
N ASP A 204 -8.09 2.30 -6.33
CA ASP A 204 -7.65 2.12 -4.96
C ASP A 204 -6.91 3.38 -4.48
N TRP A 205 -7.42 4.01 -3.43
CA TRP A 205 -6.95 5.28 -2.86
C TRP A 205 -7.11 5.25 -1.35
N SER A 206 -6.05 5.63 -0.62
CA SER A 206 -6.01 5.54 0.84
C SER A 206 -5.77 6.90 1.48
N LEU A 207 -6.51 7.16 2.56
CA LEU A 207 -6.40 8.30 3.46
C LEU A 207 -5.72 7.86 4.77
N LEU A 208 -4.48 8.32 4.96
CA LEU A 208 -3.63 7.90 6.07
C LEU A 208 -4.10 8.42 7.43
N ASN A 209 -4.66 9.64 7.46
CA ASN A 209 -4.94 10.38 8.67
C ASN A 209 -5.88 11.56 8.40
N GLY A 210 -6.55 12.05 9.44
CA GLY A 210 -7.28 13.32 9.41
C GLY A 210 -6.47 14.49 9.96
N ASN A 211 -7.04 15.19 10.95
CA ASN A 211 -6.54 16.43 11.54
C ASN A 211 -5.29 16.31 12.46
N THR A 212 -4.53 15.23 12.35
CA THR A 212 -3.36 14.93 13.19
C THR A 212 -2.22 14.45 12.30
N VAL A 213 -1.03 15.05 12.45
CA VAL A 213 0.17 14.69 11.67
C VAL A 213 0.65 13.28 12.07
N PRO A 214 0.95 12.37 11.12
CA PRO A 214 1.52 11.05 11.42
C PRO A 214 2.92 11.11 12.04
N ASP A 215 3.42 9.97 12.52
CA ASP A 215 4.85 9.83 12.76
C ASP A 215 5.67 10.09 11.47
N THR A 216 6.83 10.72 11.62
CA THR A 216 7.69 11.10 10.50
C THR A 216 8.25 9.88 9.77
N ASN A 217 8.69 8.84 10.48
CA ASN A 217 9.22 7.64 9.84
C ASN A 217 8.11 6.82 9.16
N LEU A 218 6.91 6.80 9.74
CA LEU A 218 5.74 6.20 9.11
C LEU A 218 5.37 6.93 7.80
N LEU A 219 5.36 8.27 7.79
CA LEU A 219 5.08 9.04 6.56
C LEU A 219 6.19 8.89 5.49
N LYS A 220 7.46 8.81 5.89
CA LYS A 220 8.58 8.41 5.01
C LYS A 220 8.35 7.02 4.39
N LEU A 221 7.85 6.06 5.17
CA LEU A 221 7.65 4.67 4.75
C LEU A 221 6.51 4.51 3.73
N TYR A 222 5.41 5.25 3.89
CA TYR A 222 4.36 5.33 2.86
C TYR A 222 4.90 5.98 1.58
N LEU A 223 5.60 7.12 1.73
CA LEU A 223 6.17 7.89 0.62
C LEU A 223 7.16 7.05 -0.21
N GLN A 224 7.99 6.24 0.43
CA GLN A 224 8.97 5.40 -0.26
C GLN A 224 8.36 4.21 -1.01
N ASN A 225 7.26 3.63 -0.51
CA ASN A 225 6.68 2.40 -1.06
C ASN A 225 5.53 2.66 -2.07
N TYR A 226 4.71 3.68 -1.85
CA TYR A 226 3.54 3.95 -2.71
C TYR A 226 3.72 5.14 -3.66
N GLY A 227 4.58 6.11 -3.32
CA GLY A 227 4.87 7.28 -4.14
C GLY A 227 4.58 8.62 -3.45
N PRO A 228 4.72 9.74 -4.18
CA PRO A 228 4.42 11.08 -3.70
C PRO A 228 3.02 11.24 -3.07
N ILE A 229 3.01 11.72 -1.83
CA ILE A 229 1.82 11.80 -0.96
C ILE A 229 1.20 13.19 -1.10
N ALA A 230 -0.07 13.25 -1.51
CA ALA A 230 -0.88 14.46 -1.42
C ALA A 230 -1.19 14.75 0.06
N THR A 231 -0.95 15.96 0.53
CA THR A 231 -1.10 16.33 1.95
C THR A 231 -1.45 17.81 2.10
N THR A 232 -1.71 18.26 3.33
CA THR A 232 -2.05 19.65 3.63
C THR A 232 -1.03 20.32 4.55
N LEU A 233 -0.97 21.65 4.53
CA LEU A 233 -0.19 22.48 5.46
C LEU A 233 -0.83 23.87 5.68
N TYR A 234 -0.39 24.57 6.73
CA TYR A 234 -0.70 25.98 6.97
C TYR A 234 0.27 26.89 6.20
N THR A 235 -0.26 27.73 5.31
CA THR A 235 0.50 28.69 4.47
C THR A 235 0.33 30.13 4.93
N GLY A 236 0.10 30.35 6.24
CA GLY A 236 -0.13 31.68 6.81
C GLY A 236 -1.53 32.23 6.54
N ASN A 237 -1.85 33.38 7.16
CA ASN A 237 -3.14 34.05 7.01
C ASN A 237 -3.05 35.57 7.30
N GLY A 238 -2.37 36.31 6.43
CA GLY A 238 -2.07 37.75 6.61
C GLY A 238 -1.03 38.04 7.69
N ASP A 239 -0.31 37.01 8.13
CA ASP A 239 0.75 37.05 9.15
C ASP A 239 2.15 37.08 8.52
N ALA A 240 3.20 37.07 9.34
CA ALA A 240 4.59 37.07 8.85
C ALA A 240 4.94 35.78 8.08
N TRP A 241 4.33 34.65 8.47
CA TRP A 241 4.50 33.36 7.80
C TRP A 241 3.86 33.33 6.41
N ASP A 242 2.70 33.98 6.22
CA ASP A 242 2.10 34.19 4.89
C ASP A 242 3.06 34.93 3.95
N ALA A 243 3.67 36.02 4.45
CA ALA A 243 4.62 36.81 3.68
C ALA A 243 5.93 36.05 3.38
N GLU A 244 6.43 35.24 4.33
CA GLU A 244 7.59 34.39 4.14
C GLU A 244 7.32 33.31 3.08
N PHE A 245 6.27 32.52 3.25
CA PHE A 245 5.90 31.44 2.34
C PHE A 245 5.57 31.99 0.92
N ALA A 246 4.88 33.12 0.82
CA ALA A 246 4.58 33.77 -0.46
C ALA A 246 5.82 34.29 -1.20
N SER A 247 6.91 34.62 -0.50
CA SER A 247 8.14 35.17 -1.09
C SER A 247 9.33 34.20 -1.14
N TYR A 248 9.14 32.96 -0.71
CA TYR A 248 10.15 31.91 -0.67
C TYR A 248 10.78 31.61 -2.05
N ASP A 249 12.12 31.49 -2.06
CA ASP A 249 12.98 31.42 -3.26
C ASP A 249 13.81 30.12 -3.37
N GLY A 250 13.57 29.15 -2.49
CA GLY A 250 14.33 27.89 -2.46
C GLY A 250 15.71 27.96 -1.80
N SER A 251 16.11 29.09 -1.21
CA SER A 251 17.48 29.29 -0.69
C SER A 251 17.75 28.72 0.72
N TYR A 252 16.71 28.33 1.47
CA TYR A 252 16.79 27.76 2.82
C TYR A 252 15.65 26.76 3.10
N THR A 253 15.69 26.07 4.24
CA THR A 253 14.60 25.20 4.70
C THR A 253 13.64 25.97 5.60
N LEU A 254 12.37 26.04 5.22
CA LEU A 254 11.32 26.70 5.99
C LEU A 254 11.10 26.02 7.35
N TYR A 255 10.75 26.81 8.37
CA TYR A 255 10.46 26.32 9.71
C TYR A 255 9.41 27.21 10.39
N HIS A 256 8.27 26.62 10.70
CA HIS A 256 7.17 27.30 11.40
C HIS A 256 6.63 26.36 12.49
N PRO A 257 6.96 26.59 13.78
CA PRO A 257 6.60 25.70 14.88
C PRO A 257 5.14 25.83 15.35
N GLY A 258 4.31 26.59 14.62
CA GLY A 258 2.88 26.71 14.91
C GLY A 258 2.09 25.47 14.45
N SER A 259 1.02 25.20 15.18
CA SER A 259 0.09 24.09 14.96
C SER A 259 -1.29 24.58 14.49
N GLU A 260 -1.32 25.62 13.66
CA GLU A 260 -2.53 26.14 13.05
C GLU A 260 -3.19 25.09 12.12
N ALA A 261 -4.50 25.21 11.91
CA ALA A 261 -5.20 24.35 10.96
C ALA A 261 -4.69 24.60 9.53
N PRO A 262 -4.44 23.55 8.73
CA PRO A 262 -3.94 23.70 7.37
C PRO A 262 -4.93 24.42 6.46
N ASN A 263 -4.42 25.07 5.40
CA ASN A 263 -5.23 25.87 4.47
C ASN A 263 -4.79 25.77 2.99
N SER A 264 -3.75 24.99 2.68
CA SER A 264 -3.43 24.61 1.30
C SER A 264 -3.02 23.15 1.21
N ASN A 265 -3.19 22.54 0.03
CA ASN A 265 -2.71 21.21 -0.29
C ASN A 265 -1.38 21.31 -1.07
N VAL A 266 -0.52 20.31 -0.89
CA VAL A 266 0.80 20.17 -1.52
C VAL A 266 1.10 18.67 -1.71
N VAL A 267 2.21 18.31 -2.37
CA VAL A 267 2.64 16.91 -2.46
C VAL A 267 4.03 16.74 -1.88
N ILE A 268 4.20 15.88 -0.87
CA ILE A 268 5.53 15.49 -0.39
C ILE A 268 6.12 14.53 -1.44
N VAL A 269 7.28 14.88 -2.00
CA VAL A 269 7.99 14.11 -3.03
C VAL A 269 9.28 13.47 -2.51
N GLY A 270 9.73 13.85 -1.32
CA GLY A 270 10.95 13.34 -0.71
C GLY A 270 11.19 13.84 0.71
N TRP A 271 12.34 13.50 1.27
CA TRP A 271 12.86 13.99 2.54
C TRP A 271 14.39 14.00 2.52
N ASP A 272 15.00 14.78 3.41
CA ASP A 272 16.43 14.71 3.70
C ASP A 272 16.68 15.07 5.18
N ASP A 273 17.22 14.11 5.93
CA ASP A 273 17.53 14.24 7.36
C ASP A 273 18.71 15.21 7.64
N ALA A 274 19.45 15.62 6.60
CA ALA A 274 20.55 16.58 6.71
C ALA A 274 20.13 18.05 6.48
N LEU A 275 18.87 18.34 6.11
CA LEU A 275 18.38 19.71 5.90
C LEU A 275 18.41 20.51 7.21
N VAL A 276 19.22 21.57 7.27
CA VAL A 276 19.35 22.43 8.47
C VAL A 276 18.31 23.55 8.47
N HIS A 277 17.73 23.83 9.64
CA HIS A 277 16.74 24.90 9.90
C HIS A 277 16.86 25.39 11.36
N GLU A 278 16.17 26.47 11.76
CA GLU A 278 16.29 27.00 13.13
C GLU A 278 15.85 26.00 14.22
N GLY A 279 14.89 25.12 13.90
CA GLY A 279 14.45 24.03 14.76
C GLY A 279 15.37 22.80 14.83
N GLY A 280 16.48 22.75 14.07
CA GLY A 280 17.41 21.62 14.06
C GLY A 280 17.74 21.09 12.67
N THR A 281 17.52 19.78 12.48
CA THR A 281 17.85 19.06 11.23
C THR A 281 16.74 18.09 10.84
N GLY A 282 16.43 18.06 9.55
CA GLY A 282 15.51 17.11 8.92
C GLY A 282 14.27 17.79 8.35
N GLY A 283 14.01 17.58 7.05
CA GLY A 283 12.89 18.20 6.37
C GLY A 283 12.32 17.40 5.21
N TRP A 284 11.06 17.71 4.90
CA TRP A 284 10.36 17.25 3.72
C TRP A 284 10.81 18.03 2.48
N ILE A 285 10.87 17.35 1.34
CA ILE A 285 10.99 17.94 0.00
C ILE A 285 9.58 17.94 -0.60
N VAL A 286 9.06 19.12 -0.93
CA VAL A 286 7.63 19.32 -1.21
C VAL A 286 7.41 20.04 -2.53
N ARG A 287 6.48 19.52 -3.35
CA ARG A 287 5.96 20.11 -4.58
C ARG A 287 4.82 21.08 -4.25
N ASN A 288 4.91 22.31 -4.74
CA ASN A 288 3.82 23.29 -4.72
C ASN A 288 3.16 23.39 -6.11
N SER A 289 2.08 24.16 -6.21
CA SER A 289 1.27 24.38 -7.43
C SER A 289 1.25 25.86 -7.85
N TRP A 290 2.35 26.59 -7.61
CA TRP A 290 2.49 28.04 -7.85
C TRP A 290 3.46 28.38 -9.00
N GLY A 291 3.60 27.47 -9.96
CA GLY A 291 4.51 27.63 -11.09
C GLY A 291 5.98 27.41 -10.75
N SER A 292 6.78 27.08 -11.77
CA SER A 292 8.22 26.79 -11.63
C SER A 292 9.10 28.02 -11.37
N TYR A 293 8.49 29.20 -11.19
CA TYR A 293 9.14 30.47 -10.87
C TYR A 293 9.11 30.83 -9.38
N TRP A 294 8.29 30.14 -8.57
CA TRP A 294 8.23 30.28 -7.11
C TRP A 294 9.09 29.20 -6.44
N GLY A 295 9.64 29.46 -5.25
CA GLY A 295 10.53 28.51 -4.58
C GLY A 295 11.77 28.20 -5.43
N GLY A 296 12.23 26.95 -5.40
CA GLY A 296 13.41 26.55 -6.16
C GLY A 296 13.58 25.03 -6.25
N PRO A 297 14.74 24.54 -6.73
CA PRO A 297 15.07 23.11 -6.69
C PRO A 297 15.40 22.61 -5.26
N CYS A 298 15.64 23.53 -4.32
CA CYS A 298 16.03 23.27 -2.93
C CYS A 298 17.31 22.43 -2.80
N GLY A 299 18.25 22.60 -3.74
CA GLY A 299 19.51 21.86 -3.78
C GLY A 299 19.46 20.55 -4.59
N TYR A 300 18.30 20.12 -5.10
CA TYR A 300 18.18 18.87 -5.88
C TYR A 300 17.37 19.07 -7.16
N GLY A 301 17.88 18.58 -8.29
CA GLY A 301 17.28 18.85 -9.61
C GLY A 301 17.53 20.28 -10.11
N THR A 302 16.76 20.71 -11.11
CA THR A 302 16.95 22.00 -11.82
C THR A 302 15.66 22.80 -12.03
N GLU A 303 14.50 22.29 -11.62
CA GLU A 303 13.20 22.95 -11.75
C GLU A 303 12.86 23.69 -10.44
N GLY A 304 12.25 24.87 -10.53
CA GLY A 304 11.63 25.54 -9.38
C GLY A 304 10.27 24.93 -9.02
N GLY A 305 9.45 25.62 -8.22
CA GLY A 305 8.14 25.14 -7.79
C GLY A 305 8.16 24.17 -6.60
N TYR A 306 9.34 23.87 -6.04
CA TYR A 306 9.51 23.06 -4.84
C TYR A 306 9.96 23.92 -3.65
N PHE A 307 9.74 23.39 -2.45
CA PHE A 307 10.25 23.93 -1.19
C PHE A 307 10.74 22.81 -0.27
N THR A 308 11.66 23.15 0.64
CA THR A 308 11.97 22.31 1.80
C THR A 308 11.38 22.91 3.06
N ILE A 309 10.77 22.07 3.89
CA ILE A 309 10.18 22.45 5.18
C ILE A 309 10.56 21.43 6.25
N ALA A 310 10.91 21.92 7.44
CA ALA A 310 11.27 21.10 8.58
C ALA A 310 10.16 20.11 8.99
N TYR A 311 10.55 18.94 9.52
CA TYR A 311 9.58 18.00 10.10
C TYR A 311 8.76 18.66 11.22
N GLY A 312 7.47 18.31 11.31
CA GLY A 312 6.55 18.84 12.32
C GLY A 312 6.17 20.32 12.19
N SER A 313 6.64 21.04 11.16
CA SER A 313 6.29 22.46 10.95
C SER A 313 4.98 22.65 10.19
N ALA A 314 4.29 23.76 10.45
CA ALA A 314 3.10 24.22 9.70
C ALA A 314 1.99 23.16 9.53
N SER A 315 1.85 22.26 10.50
CA SER A 315 0.90 21.14 10.45
C SER A 315 1.05 20.23 9.21
N ILE A 316 2.20 20.24 8.52
CA ILE A 316 2.39 19.46 7.30
C ILE A 316 2.29 17.95 7.59
N GLY A 317 1.50 17.25 6.78
CA GLY A 317 1.20 15.83 6.98
C GLY A 317 -0.24 15.57 7.44
N MET A 318 -1.04 16.59 7.77
CA MET A 318 -2.49 16.42 8.00
C MET A 318 -3.22 16.07 6.69
N TYR A 319 -4.27 15.24 6.78
CA TYR A 319 -5.08 14.79 5.63
C TYR A 319 -4.24 14.18 4.49
N SER A 320 -3.24 13.36 4.83
CA SER A 320 -2.34 12.76 3.83
C SER A 320 -3.00 11.59 3.11
N SER A 321 -2.87 11.55 1.79
CA SER A 321 -3.44 10.49 0.94
C SER A 321 -2.56 10.14 -0.26
N TYR A 322 -2.80 8.96 -0.84
CA TYR A 322 -2.07 8.46 -2.00
C TYR A 322 -2.94 7.56 -2.87
N VAL A 323 -2.64 7.50 -4.17
CA VAL A 323 -3.23 6.51 -5.09
C VAL A 323 -2.46 5.20 -5.00
N GLN A 324 -3.16 4.10 -4.70
CA GLN A 324 -2.60 2.76 -4.63
C GLN A 324 -2.70 2.00 -5.96
N SER A 325 -3.83 2.11 -6.68
CA SER A 325 -4.02 1.50 -7.99
C SER A 325 -5.07 2.21 -8.87
N TRP A 326 -4.95 1.99 -10.17
CA TRP A 326 -5.73 2.61 -11.25
C TRP A 326 -5.79 1.64 -12.43
N GLN A 327 -6.69 1.91 -13.38
CA GLN A 327 -6.72 1.25 -14.69
C GLN A 327 -6.90 2.28 -15.81
N PRO A 328 -6.58 1.95 -17.08
CA PRO A 328 -7.13 2.65 -18.22
C PRO A 328 -8.66 2.75 -18.12
N HIS A 329 -9.22 3.89 -18.52
CA HIS A 329 -10.67 4.05 -18.59
C HIS A 329 -11.25 3.07 -19.63
N ASP A 330 -12.38 2.45 -19.28
CA ASP A 330 -13.12 1.58 -20.19
C ASP A 330 -14.29 2.38 -20.78
N ASP A 331 -14.17 2.79 -22.03
CA ASP A 331 -15.24 3.50 -22.77
C ASP A 331 -16.50 2.65 -22.97
N GLN A 332 -16.45 1.34 -22.70
CA GLN A 332 -17.59 0.41 -22.68
C GLN A 332 -17.89 -0.09 -21.26
N GLY A 333 -17.27 0.52 -20.25
CA GLY A 333 -17.44 0.25 -18.84
C GLY A 333 -18.66 0.94 -18.25
N GLY A 334 -19.18 0.38 -17.16
CA GLY A 334 -20.21 0.97 -16.34
C GLY A 334 -19.82 0.99 -14.86
N LEU A 335 -20.50 1.82 -14.09
CA LEU A 335 -20.47 1.79 -12.64
C LEU A 335 -21.90 1.91 -12.15
N LEU A 336 -22.35 0.95 -11.35
CA LEU A 336 -23.65 0.97 -10.68
C LEU A 336 -23.40 1.44 -9.24
N TYR A 337 -24.01 2.54 -8.84
CA TYR A 337 -23.81 3.22 -7.56
C TYR A 337 -25.01 4.12 -7.24
N TYR A 338 -25.12 4.53 -5.97
CA TYR A 338 -26.08 5.54 -5.48
C TYR A 338 -25.41 6.59 -4.57
N ASP A 339 -24.11 6.47 -4.29
CA ASP A 339 -23.32 7.44 -3.53
C ASP A 339 -22.70 8.50 -4.47
N GLU A 340 -23.53 9.37 -5.05
CA GLU A 340 -23.06 10.35 -6.03
C GLU A 340 -22.05 11.36 -5.46
N ALA A 341 -22.24 11.80 -4.21
CA ALA A 341 -21.27 12.63 -3.49
C ALA A 341 -20.17 11.80 -2.79
N GLY A 342 -20.20 10.47 -2.91
CA GLY A 342 -19.24 9.57 -2.28
C GLY A 342 -19.30 9.59 -0.76
N TRP A 343 -18.19 9.28 -0.10
CA TRP A 343 -18.11 9.26 1.37
C TRP A 343 -18.16 10.68 1.96
N ASN A 344 -19.30 11.04 2.57
CA ASN A 344 -19.47 12.31 3.28
C ASN A 344 -20.06 12.18 4.69
N GLU A 345 -20.59 11.01 5.05
CA GLU A 345 -20.99 10.65 6.42
C GLU A 345 -20.66 9.16 6.72
N SER A 346 -20.68 8.76 7.99
CA SER A 346 -20.40 7.36 8.41
C SER A 346 -21.45 6.89 9.42
N TRP A 347 -21.99 5.69 9.24
CA TRP A 347 -23.06 5.11 10.07
C TRP A 347 -22.62 3.76 10.67
N GLY A 348 -23.28 3.36 11.77
CA GLY A 348 -23.03 2.10 12.47
C GLY A 348 -24.03 1.84 13.59
N TYR A 349 -23.70 0.95 14.53
CA TYR A 349 -24.59 0.56 15.64
C TYR A 349 -23.90 0.61 17.01
N GLY A 350 -22.81 1.37 17.14
CA GLY A 350 -21.98 1.41 18.36
C GLY A 350 -20.98 0.24 18.43
N THR A 351 -20.79 -0.47 17.33
CA THR A 351 -19.87 -1.61 17.14
C THR A 351 -18.97 -1.35 15.94
N THR A 352 -17.75 -1.91 15.96
CA THR A 352 -16.82 -1.80 14.82
C THR A 352 -17.21 -2.65 13.62
N THR A 353 -18.11 -3.64 13.78
CA THR A 353 -18.70 -4.41 12.69
C THR A 353 -20.10 -3.91 12.34
N ALA A 354 -20.39 -3.79 11.04
CA ALA A 354 -21.74 -3.77 10.47
C ALA A 354 -21.72 -4.28 9.01
N TRP A 355 -22.88 -4.33 8.37
CA TRP A 355 -23.08 -4.81 7.00
C TRP A 355 -23.85 -3.76 6.19
N GLY A 356 -23.41 -3.50 4.96
CA GLY A 356 -24.16 -2.75 3.95
C GLY A 356 -24.65 -3.66 2.82
N LEU A 357 -25.80 -3.34 2.24
CA LEU A 357 -26.40 -4.03 1.08
C LEU A 357 -26.92 -3.00 0.08
N VAL A 358 -26.66 -3.21 -1.21
CA VAL A 358 -27.15 -2.34 -2.29
C VAL A 358 -27.77 -3.17 -3.41
N ARG A 359 -28.99 -2.79 -3.82
CA ARG A 359 -29.79 -3.40 -4.88
C ARG A 359 -29.62 -2.63 -6.19
N PHE A 360 -28.79 -3.14 -7.09
CA PHE A 360 -28.63 -2.58 -8.43
C PHE A 360 -29.58 -3.24 -9.43
N THR A 361 -30.17 -2.44 -10.32
CA THR A 361 -30.90 -2.91 -11.51
C THR A 361 -30.08 -2.57 -12.76
N PRO A 362 -29.41 -3.52 -13.43
CA PRO A 362 -28.61 -3.25 -14.63
C PRO A 362 -29.45 -2.73 -15.80
N THR A 363 -28.97 -1.69 -16.46
CA THR A 363 -29.60 -1.07 -17.65
C THR A 363 -29.18 -1.71 -18.98
N SER A 364 -28.16 -2.58 -18.95
CA SER A 364 -27.71 -3.45 -20.04
C SER A 364 -27.36 -4.84 -19.47
N SER A 365 -27.35 -5.87 -20.33
CA SER A 365 -26.69 -7.14 -20.00
C SER A 365 -25.19 -7.00 -20.21
N SER A 366 -24.43 -7.12 -19.12
CA SER A 366 -23.01 -6.79 -19.01
C SER A 366 -22.27 -7.81 -18.12
N TRP A 367 -21.00 -7.55 -17.78
CA TRP A 367 -20.27 -8.34 -16.79
C TRP A 367 -19.76 -7.46 -15.64
N ALA A 368 -20.06 -7.82 -14.40
CA ALA A 368 -19.50 -7.20 -13.22
C ALA A 368 -18.05 -7.64 -12.99
N THR A 369 -17.14 -6.69 -12.95
CA THR A 369 -15.69 -6.91 -12.85
C THR A 369 -15.15 -6.66 -11.45
N ASN A 370 -15.74 -5.71 -10.69
CA ASN A 370 -15.24 -5.31 -9.37
C ASN A 370 -16.42 -4.95 -8.44
N ILE A 371 -16.33 -5.37 -7.18
CA ILE A 371 -17.09 -4.76 -6.08
C ILE A 371 -16.23 -3.63 -5.52
N GLU A 372 -16.76 -2.43 -5.42
CA GLU A 372 -16.02 -1.25 -4.94
C GLU A 372 -16.75 -0.60 -3.77
N PHE A 373 -16.02 -0.08 -2.79
CA PHE A 373 -16.61 0.49 -1.57
C PHE A 373 -15.63 1.41 -0.85
N TRP A 374 -16.18 2.25 0.03
CA TRP A 374 -15.38 3.07 0.94
C TRP A 374 -15.19 2.36 2.30
N THR A 375 -14.01 2.51 2.90
CA THR A 375 -13.69 2.09 4.28
C THR A 375 -13.51 3.32 5.18
N THR A 376 -14.10 3.29 6.38
CA THR A 376 -14.06 4.45 7.29
C THR A 376 -12.86 4.43 8.26
N ASP A 377 -12.20 3.28 8.41
CA ASP A 377 -11.06 3.04 9.31
C ASP A 377 -10.18 1.94 8.67
N THR A 378 -9.05 1.66 9.31
CA THR A 378 -8.35 0.38 9.15
C THR A 378 -9.35 -0.76 9.34
N THR A 379 -9.47 -1.67 8.39
CA THR A 379 -10.36 -2.83 8.50
C THR A 379 -9.58 -4.10 8.81
N THR A 380 -10.05 -4.85 9.80
CA THR A 380 -9.45 -6.13 10.21
C THR A 380 -10.07 -7.32 9.50
N ASP A 381 -11.31 -7.17 9.02
CA ASP A 381 -12.08 -8.22 8.36
C ASP A 381 -13.19 -7.61 7.49
N VAL A 382 -13.18 -7.94 6.20
CA VAL A 382 -14.13 -7.49 5.18
C VAL A 382 -14.57 -8.69 4.33
N ASP A 383 -15.87 -8.96 4.31
CA ASP A 383 -16.47 -10.03 3.50
C ASP A 383 -17.39 -9.43 2.43
N LEU A 384 -17.24 -9.91 1.20
CA LEU A 384 -17.98 -9.44 0.03
C LEU A 384 -18.86 -10.55 -0.53
N TYR A 385 -20.09 -10.21 -0.92
CA TYR A 385 -21.05 -11.14 -1.53
C TYR A 385 -21.86 -10.47 -2.63
N ILE A 386 -22.33 -11.25 -3.60
CA ILE A 386 -23.36 -10.85 -4.57
C ILE A 386 -24.44 -11.92 -4.60
N TYR A 387 -25.71 -11.51 -4.52
CA TYR A 387 -26.89 -12.35 -4.46
C TYR A 387 -27.88 -12.01 -5.60
N ASP A 388 -28.71 -12.98 -6.01
CA ASP A 388 -29.77 -12.80 -7.02
C ASP A 388 -31.11 -12.31 -6.44
N SER A 389 -31.27 -12.34 -5.12
CA SER A 389 -32.55 -12.05 -4.47
C SER A 389 -32.39 -11.47 -3.07
N PHE A 390 -33.32 -10.58 -2.71
CA PHE A 390 -33.56 -10.07 -1.37
C PHE A 390 -35.07 -9.85 -1.22
N ASP A 391 -35.67 -10.41 -0.17
CA ASP A 391 -37.10 -10.34 0.10
C ASP A 391 -37.50 -9.24 1.10
N GLY A 392 -36.53 -8.41 1.50
CA GLY A 392 -36.65 -7.45 2.62
C GLY A 392 -36.32 -8.06 3.99
N ILE A 393 -36.00 -9.36 4.06
CA ILE A 393 -35.73 -10.09 5.30
C ILE A 393 -34.29 -10.64 5.30
N ALA A 394 -33.87 -11.28 4.21
CA ALA A 394 -32.52 -11.80 4.03
C ALA A 394 -32.12 -11.93 2.54
N PRO A 395 -30.84 -11.73 2.18
CA PRO A 395 -30.37 -12.00 0.83
C PRO A 395 -30.27 -13.52 0.56
N SER A 396 -30.57 -13.94 -0.67
CA SER A 396 -30.55 -15.34 -1.10
C SER A 396 -30.06 -15.51 -2.54
N GLY A 397 -29.78 -16.77 -2.93
CA GLY A 397 -29.22 -17.07 -4.26
C GLY A 397 -27.83 -16.47 -4.47
N LEU A 398 -26.86 -16.95 -3.68
CA LEU A 398 -25.47 -16.47 -3.75
C LEU A 398 -24.83 -16.73 -5.13
N LEU A 399 -24.40 -15.66 -5.79
CA LEU A 399 -23.75 -15.68 -7.11
C LEU A 399 -22.21 -15.61 -6.99
N TYR A 400 -21.70 -14.85 -6.02
CA TYR A 400 -20.27 -14.65 -5.79
C TYR A 400 -20.01 -14.35 -4.31
N SER A 401 -18.87 -14.81 -3.78
CA SER A 401 -18.36 -14.34 -2.49
C SER A 401 -16.83 -14.26 -2.45
N ARG A 402 -16.30 -13.40 -1.57
CA ARG A 402 -14.87 -13.26 -1.27
C ARG A 402 -14.71 -12.73 0.16
N GLU A 403 -14.15 -13.57 1.01
CA GLU A 403 -14.15 -13.40 2.47
C GLU A 403 -12.73 -13.16 3.03
N ASN A 404 -12.64 -12.71 4.28
CA ASN A 404 -11.40 -12.50 5.05
C ASN A 404 -10.43 -11.50 4.37
N LEU A 405 -10.93 -10.39 3.82
CA LEU A 405 -10.11 -9.29 3.32
C LEU A 405 -9.80 -8.29 4.46
N ALA A 406 -8.76 -7.48 4.28
CA ALA A 406 -8.37 -6.44 5.23
C ALA A 406 -7.64 -5.30 4.50
N PHE A 407 -7.84 -4.06 4.94
CA PHE A 407 -7.25 -2.84 4.38
C PHE A 407 -6.64 -2.02 5.53
N ASN A 408 -5.41 -1.53 5.37
CA ASN A 408 -4.62 -1.00 6.49
C ASN A 408 -4.87 0.50 6.76
N GLU A 409 -5.72 1.10 5.94
CA GLU A 409 -6.06 2.51 5.85
C GLU A 409 -7.58 2.65 5.60
N ALA A 410 -8.15 3.83 5.90
CA ALA A 410 -9.44 4.24 5.37
C ALA A 410 -9.27 4.71 3.92
N GLY A 411 -10.30 4.61 3.08
CA GLY A 411 -10.13 4.93 1.65
C GLY A 411 -11.26 4.45 0.75
N TYR A 412 -10.97 4.39 -0.55
CA TYR A 412 -11.78 3.74 -1.58
C TYR A 412 -11.05 2.51 -2.09
N HIS A 413 -11.71 1.36 -2.13
CA HIS A 413 -11.09 0.11 -2.58
C HIS A 413 -11.96 -0.60 -3.61
N SER A 414 -11.30 -1.10 -4.65
CA SER A 414 -11.90 -1.93 -5.70
C SER A 414 -11.39 -3.36 -5.61
N VAL A 415 -12.31 -4.31 -5.45
CA VAL A 415 -12.00 -5.73 -5.31
C VAL A 415 -12.52 -6.51 -6.52
N ALA A 416 -11.60 -6.99 -7.34
CA ALA A 416 -11.91 -7.73 -8.55
C ALA A 416 -12.69 -9.04 -8.27
N ILE A 417 -13.74 -9.24 -9.08
CA ILE A 417 -14.58 -10.42 -9.20
C ILE A 417 -13.92 -11.34 -10.24
N HIS A 418 -13.64 -12.60 -9.88
CA HIS A 418 -13.04 -13.57 -10.81
C HIS A 418 -13.69 -14.95 -10.70
N PRO A 419 -14.16 -15.54 -11.82
CA PRO A 419 -14.38 -14.89 -13.12
C PRO A 419 -15.44 -13.77 -13.00
N ALA A 420 -15.41 -12.79 -13.92
CA ALA A 420 -16.38 -11.69 -13.93
C ALA A 420 -17.83 -12.22 -14.03
N LEU A 421 -18.72 -11.66 -13.22
CA LEU A 421 -20.09 -12.16 -13.05
C LEU A 421 -21.02 -11.58 -14.13
N SER A 422 -21.64 -12.42 -14.95
CA SER A 422 -22.60 -11.94 -15.95
C SER A 422 -23.86 -11.37 -15.28
N LEU A 423 -24.15 -10.12 -15.60
CA LEU A 423 -25.38 -9.42 -15.28
C LEU A 423 -26.36 -9.52 -16.45
N GLN A 424 -27.66 -9.37 -16.17
CA GLN A 424 -28.70 -9.33 -17.19
C GLN A 424 -29.52 -8.05 -17.04
N GLU A 425 -29.88 -7.43 -18.16
CA GLU A 425 -30.74 -6.24 -18.20
C GLU A 425 -32.02 -6.45 -17.37
N ALA A 426 -32.34 -5.47 -16.51
CA ALA A 426 -33.50 -5.43 -15.63
C ALA A 426 -33.63 -6.56 -14.58
N ASN A 427 -32.65 -7.47 -14.45
CA ASN A 427 -32.59 -8.42 -13.33
C ASN A 427 -31.80 -7.80 -12.17
N ASP A 428 -32.43 -7.62 -11.01
CA ASP A 428 -31.76 -7.07 -9.83
C ASP A 428 -30.60 -7.96 -9.35
N VAL A 429 -29.53 -7.33 -8.87
CA VAL A 429 -28.46 -7.98 -8.10
C VAL A 429 -28.21 -7.23 -6.80
N PHE A 430 -27.89 -7.98 -5.74
CA PHE A 430 -27.78 -7.45 -4.38
C PHE A 430 -26.34 -7.65 -3.90
N VAL A 431 -25.57 -6.56 -3.90
CA VAL A 431 -24.17 -6.54 -3.47
C VAL A 431 -24.16 -6.30 -1.96
N VAL A 432 -23.47 -7.14 -1.21
CA VAL A 432 -23.41 -7.10 0.26
C VAL A 432 -21.96 -7.04 0.70
N VAL A 433 -21.66 -6.10 1.61
CA VAL A 433 -20.32 -5.87 2.15
C VAL A 433 -20.41 -5.80 3.68
N LYS A 434 -19.74 -6.75 4.34
CA LYS A 434 -19.46 -6.71 5.78
C LYS A 434 -18.19 -5.90 5.99
N LEU A 435 -18.20 -4.95 6.91
CA LEU A 435 -17.04 -4.15 7.29
C LEU A 435 -16.80 -4.29 8.79
N THR A 436 -15.61 -4.75 9.17
CA THR A 436 -15.12 -4.71 10.57
C THR A 436 -13.93 -3.78 10.66
N ASN A 437 -14.16 -2.62 11.27
CA ASN A 437 -13.14 -1.65 11.61
C ASN A 437 -12.24 -2.14 12.76
N TYR A 438 -11.04 -1.56 12.86
CA TYR A 438 -10.11 -1.81 13.94
C TYR A 438 -10.57 -1.15 15.25
N ALA A 439 -11.06 0.10 15.19
CA ALA A 439 -11.47 0.86 16.38
C ALA A 439 -12.72 1.74 16.20
N TYR A 440 -13.04 2.17 14.97
CA TYR A 440 -14.14 3.13 14.75
C TYR A 440 -15.52 2.46 14.65
N ASN A 441 -16.48 2.91 15.46
CA ASN A 441 -17.82 2.29 15.61
C ASN A 441 -18.85 2.67 14.52
N TYR A 442 -18.42 3.29 13.42
CA TYR A 442 -19.25 3.67 12.28
C TYR A 442 -18.62 3.11 10.98
N PRO A 443 -18.67 1.79 10.75
CA PRO A 443 -17.97 1.13 9.64
C PRO A 443 -18.58 1.36 8.26
N ILE A 444 -19.83 1.80 8.16
CA ILE A 444 -20.50 2.01 6.86
C ILE A 444 -20.35 3.46 6.44
N ALA A 445 -19.54 3.71 5.42
CA ALA A 445 -19.53 4.99 4.72
C ALA A 445 -20.85 5.18 3.95
N VAL A 446 -21.43 6.38 4.02
CA VAL A 446 -22.66 6.74 3.32
C VAL A 446 -22.56 8.12 2.67
N ASP A 447 -23.45 8.34 1.71
CA ASP A 447 -23.77 9.63 1.14
C ASP A 447 -25.10 10.14 1.70
N SER A 448 -25.07 11.20 2.52
CA SER A 448 -26.28 11.91 2.98
C SER A 448 -26.43 13.31 2.37
N HIS A 449 -25.63 13.62 1.35
CA HIS A 449 -25.71 14.84 0.53
C HIS A 449 -26.41 14.60 -0.83
N GLY A 450 -26.35 13.39 -1.36
CA GLY A 450 -27.07 12.90 -2.53
C GLY A 450 -28.59 12.87 -2.39
N ALA A 451 -29.28 12.33 -3.41
CA ALA A 451 -30.74 12.21 -3.42
C ALA A 451 -31.14 10.77 -3.04
N PRO A 452 -31.73 10.53 -1.84
CA PRO A 452 -31.80 9.19 -1.27
C PRO A 452 -32.69 8.21 -2.04
N GLU A 453 -32.14 7.05 -2.40
CA GLU A 453 -32.80 6.01 -3.19
C GLU A 453 -33.52 4.97 -2.31
N LEU A 454 -34.79 5.28 -2.01
CA LEU A 454 -35.70 4.45 -1.21
C LEU A 454 -35.73 2.98 -1.68
N GLN A 455 -35.58 2.05 -0.74
CA GLN A 455 -35.57 0.60 -0.98
C GLN A 455 -34.45 0.10 -1.94
N ARG A 456 -33.36 0.88 -2.09
CA ARG A 456 -32.14 0.48 -2.81
C ARG A 456 -30.97 0.13 -1.91
N THR A 457 -30.75 0.93 -0.87
CA THR A 457 -29.60 0.80 0.02
C THR A 457 -30.04 0.45 1.43
N PHE A 458 -29.30 -0.46 2.07
CA PHE A 458 -29.68 -1.03 3.36
C PHE A 458 -28.46 -1.26 4.25
N ILE A 459 -28.68 -1.23 5.56
CA ILE A 459 -27.66 -1.42 6.60
C ILE A 459 -28.16 -2.43 7.65
N ASN A 460 -27.24 -3.22 8.25
CA ASN A 460 -27.57 -4.26 9.23
C ASN A 460 -26.43 -4.45 10.26
N PRO A 461 -26.71 -4.62 11.57
CA PRO A 461 -25.68 -4.71 12.61
C PRO A 461 -24.88 -6.03 12.61
N SER A 462 -25.36 -7.08 11.93
CA SER A 462 -24.84 -8.45 12.13
C SER A 462 -24.95 -9.39 10.93
N GLY A 463 -25.60 -8.98 9.85
CA GLY A 463 -25.97 -9.83 8.71
C GLY A 463 -27.16 -10.77 9.02
N ALA A 464 -27.70 -10.74 10.25
CA ALA A 464 -28.83 -11.58 10.63
C ALA A 464 -30.12 -11.17 9.89
N PRO A 465 -30.99 -12.13 9.52
CA PRO A 465 -32.29 -11.84 8.94
C PRO A 465 -33.14 -10.92 9.82
N TRP A 466 -34.06 -10.17 9.20
CA TRP A 466 -34.98 -9.21 9.83
C TRP A 466 -34.35 -7.93 10.41
N LEU A 467 -33.03 -7.73 10.33
CA LEU A 467 -32.32 -6.54 10.84
C LEU A 467 -31.74 -5.66 9.71
N TRP A 468 -32.41 -5.60 8.55
CA TRP A 468 -32.01 -4.75 7.42
C TRP A 468 -32.82 -3.45 7.40
N ASP A 469 -32.20 -2.36 7.84
CA ASP A 469 -32.78 -1.01 7.80
C ASP A 469 -32.58 -0.40 6.40
N ASP A 470 -33.61 0.26 5.87
CA ASP A 470 -33.58 1.01 4.60
C ASP A 470 -32.87 2.36 4.81
N ALA A 471 -31.66 2.50 4.28
CA ALA A 471 -30.82 3.68 4.47
C ALA A 471 -31.39 4.89 3.69
N GLY A 472 -31.92 4.66 2.49
CA GLY A 472 -32.61 5.68 1.70
C GLY A 472 -33.82 6.25 2.46
N ALA A 473 -34.58 5.41 3.16
CA ALA A 473 -35.67 5.85 4.04
C ALA A 473 -35.21 6.68 5.26
N ALA A 474 -33.93 6.56 5.64
CA ALA A 474 -33.25 7.39 6.64
C ALA A 474 -32.47 8.58 6.03
N ASN A 475 -32.62 8.85 4.72
CA ASN A 475 -31.99 9.95 3.97
C ASN A 475 -30.46 9.81 3.80
N ALA A 476 -29.96 8.61 3.50
CA ALA A 476 -28.61 8.41 2.98
C ALA A 476 -28.50 7.16 2.09
N ASP A 477 -27.50 7.09 1.22
CA ASP A 477 -27.19 5.91 0.42
C ASP A 477 -25.84 5.29 0.80
N VAL A 478 -25.78 3.96 0.83
CA VAL A 478 -24.60 3.21 1.26
C VAL A 478 -23.51 3.23 0.18
N GLY A 479 -22.29 3.59 0.57
CA GLY A 479 -21.11 3.75 -0.30
C GLY A 479 -20.51 2.43 -0.82
N ILE A 480 -21.33 1.61 -1.48
CA ILE A 480 -20.96 0.38 -2.18
C ILE A 480 -21.36 0.53 -3.65
N ARG A 481 -20.50 0.05 -4.55
CA ARG A 481 -20.64 0.15 -6.01
C ARG A 481 -20.31 -1.17 -6.69
N LEU A 482 -20.83 -1.36 -7.90
CA LEU A 482 -20.51 -2.50 -8.76
C LEU A 482 -20.00 -1.99 -10.11
N ARG A 483 -18.70 -2.21 -10.39
CA ARG A 483 -18.11 -1.89 -11.70
C ARG A 483 -18.45 -2.98 -12.71
N THR A 484 -18.83 -2.56 -13.91
CA THR A 484 -19.28 -3.44 -14.98
C THR A 484 -18.57 -3.11 -16.30
N THR A 485 -18.71 -3.98 -17.29
CA THR A 485 -18.35 -3.69 -18.68
C THR A 485 -19.27 -4.42 -19.66
N ASP A 486 -19.61 -3.75 -20.77
CA ASP A 486 -20.28 -4.34 -21.93
C ASP A 486 -19.26 -5.06 -22.85
N GLN A 487 -17.96 -4.94 -22.58
CA GLN A 487 -16.90 -5.73 -23.23
C GLN A 487 -16.14 -6.54 -22.18
N LEU A 488 -16.34 -7.85 -22.16
CA LEU A 488 -15.32 -8.74 -21.63
C LEU A 488 -14.05 -8.59 -22.46
N ALA A 489 -13.20 -7.65 -22.08
CA ALA A 489 -11.77 -7.85 -22.19
C ALA A 489 -11.46 -9.12 -21.38
N ASP A 490 -11.32 -10.27 -22.06
CA ASP A 490 -10.01 -10.78 -22.49
C ASP A 490 -8.82 -10.49 -21.52
N LEU A 491 -9.12 -10.45 -20.22
CA LEU A 491 -8.21 -10.18 -19.12
C LEU A 491 -7.74 -11.50 -18.50
N ALA A 492 -6.43 -11.66 -18.45
CA ALA A 492 -5.78 -12.71 -17.70
C ALA A 492 -5.77 -12.39 -16.21
N TYR A 493 -6.09 -13.39 -15.37
CA TYR A 493 -5.96 -13.29 -13.91
C TYR A 493 -4.94 -14.30 -13.41
N VAL A 494 -4.13 -13.92 -12.42
CA VAL A 494 -3.15 -14.83 -11.79
C VAL A 494 -3.65 -15.28 -10.42
N THR A 495 -3.71 -16.59 -10.20
CA THR A 495 -4.24 -17.20 -8.97
C THR A 495 -3.34 -18.32 -8.44
N LEU A 496 -3.48 -18.65 -7.15
CA LEU A 496 -2.80 -19.76 -6.49
C LEU A 496 -3.74 -20.97 -6.34
N ASN A 497 -3.30 -22.15 -6.73
CA ASN A 497 -4.11 -23.38 -6.62
C ASN A 497 -3.33 -24.51 -5.93
N PRO A 498 -3.75 -24.99 -4.74
CA PRO A 498 -4.91 -24.50 -3.95
C PRO A 498 -4.69 -23.10 -3.38
N LEU A 499 -5.78 -22.34 -3.18
CA LEU A 499 -5.78 -21.01 -2.56
C LEU A 499 -5.50 -21.08 -1.04
N THR A 500 -6.11 -22.05 -0.36
CA THR A 500 -6.12 -22.17 1.11
C THR A 500 -5.72 -23.57 1.61
N PRO A 501 -4.56 -24.12 1.20
CA PRO A 501 -4.10 -25.44 1.67
C PRO A 501 -3.97 -25.50 3.20
N THR A 502 -4.58 -26.54 3.78
CA THR A 502 -4.34 -26.96 5.17
C THR A 502 -3.42 -28.18 5.18
N VAL A 503 -2.31 -28.09 5.91
CA VAL A 503 -1.24 -29.12 5.96
C VAL A 503 -0.77 -29.37 7.40
N ALA A 504 0.06 -30.39 7.63
CA ALA A 504 0.75 -30.60 8.91
C ALA A 504 2.19 -30.09 8.87
N ARG A 505 2.70 -29.71 10.05
CA ARG A 505 4.11 -29.34 10.23
C ARG A 505 5.04 -30.47 9.77
N GLY A 506 5.93 -30.15 8.84
CA GLY A 506 6.88 -31.08 8.23
C GLY A 506 6.47 -31.58 6.85
N ASP A 507 5.20 -31.44 6.47
CA ASP A 507 4.69 -31.87 5.16
C ASP A 507 5.35 -31.10 4.00
N ILE A 508 5.41 -31.76 2.85
CA ILE A 508 5.81 -31.16 1.58
C ILE A 508 4.59 -31.15 0.65
N PHE A 509 4.18 -29.97 0.22
CA PHE A 509 3.00 -29.74 -0.60
C PHE A 509 3.31 -28.83 -1.79
N THR A 510 2.38 -28.71 -2.73
CA THR A 510 2.54 -27.89 -3.94
C THR A 510 1.45 -26.85 -4.08
N VAL A 511 1.83 -25.65 -4.50
CA VAL A 511 0.92 -24.57 -4.92
C VAL A 511 1.26 -24.20 -6.35
N ASN A 512 0.28 -24.27 -7.24
CA ASN A 512 0.42 -23.87 -8.63
C ASN A 512 0.10 -22.39 -8.77
N ILE A 513 0.98 -21.65 -9.43
CA ILE A 513 0.68 -20.33 -9.99
C ILE A 513 -0.06 -20.61 -11.30
N GLN A 514 -1.33 -20.24 -11.38
CA GLN A 514 -2.16 -20.41 -12.57
C GLN A 514 -2.51 -19.07 -13.19
N ILE A 515 -2.61 -19.05 -14.51
CA ILE A 515 -3.16 -17.93 -15.28
C ILE A 515 -4.51 -18.40 -15.83
N ALA A 516 -5.55 -17.61 -15.62
CA ALA A 516 -6.88 -17.79 -16.21
C ALA A 516 -7.10 -16.65 -17.21
N ALA A 517 -6.90 -16.93 -18.50
CA ALA A 517 -6.89 -15.95 -19.59
C ALA A 517 -7.99 -16.20 -20.65
N GLY A 518 -9.16 -16.72 -20.25
CA GLY A 518 -10.33 -16.79 -21.16
C GLY A 518 -10.02 -17.42 -22.53
N PRO A 519 -10.40 -16.78 -23.65
CA PRO A 519 -10.01 -17.22 -25.00
C PRO A 519 -8.55 -16.88 -25.39
N ASP A 520 -7.88 -16.03 -24.62
CA ASP A 520 -6.70 -15.26 -25.04
C ASP A 520 -5.37 -15.97 -25.06
N LEU A 521 -4.56 -15.54 -26.02
CA LEU A 521 -3.21 -16.02 -26.23
C LEU A 521 -2.24 -15.26 -25.31
N VAL A 522 -1.69 -15.91 -24.29
CA VAL A 522 -0.63 -15.30 -23.45
C VAL A 522 0.73 -15.45 -24.14
N ASP A 523 1.48 -14.35 -24.29
CA ASP A 523 2.87 -14.39 -24.81
C ASP A 523 3.96 -14.18 -23.74
N GLY A 524 3.58 -13.73 -22.55
CA GLY A 524 4.49 -13.53 -21.42
C GLY A 524 3.77 -13.41 -20.08
N ALA A 525 4.49 -13.72 -19.01
CA ALA A 525 4.05 -13.47 -17.64
C ALA A 525 5.26 -13.31 -16.70
N GLU A 526 5.18 -12.33 -15.79
CA GLU A 526 6.10 -12.16 -14.66
C GLU A 526 5.28 -12.14 -13.37
N VAL A 527 5.68 -12.96 -12.39
CA VAL A 527 4.96 -13.15 -11.12
C VAL A 527 5.93 -13.00 -9.96
N HIS A 528 5.54 -12.19 -8.98
CA HIS A 528 6.25 -12.01 -7.72
C HIS A 528 5.37 -12.58 -6.61
N VAL A 529 5.82 -13.62 -5.90
CA VAL A 529 5.06 -14.24 -4.80
C VAL A 529 5.83 -14.12 -3.49
N TYR A 530 5.22 -13.53 -2.47
CA TYR A 530 5.78 -13.39 -1.13
C TYR A 530 5.25 -14.49 -0.20
N PHE A 531 6.08 -14.92 0.75
CA PHE A 531 5.75 -15.93 1.76
C PHE A 531 6.59 -15.73 3.03
N ASP A 532 6.05 -16.09 4.19
CA ASP A 532 6.79 -16.03 5.46
C ASP A 532 7.78 -17.22 5.58
N PRO A 533 9.12 -16.97 5.62
CA PRO A 533 10.12 -18.02 5.77
C PRO A 533 10.11 -18.72 7.13
N THR A 534 9.36 -18.22 8.11
CA THR A 534 9.11 -18.88 9.39
C THR A 534 8.24 -20.11 9.21
N PHE A 535 7.23 -20.04 8.34
CA PHE A 535 6.23 -21.10 8.17
C PHE A 535 6.51 -21.97 6.94
N LEU A 536 7.09 -21.40 5.89
CA LEU A 536 7.22 -22.04 4.58
C LEU A 536 8.64 -21.96 4.02
N GLN A 537 9.13 -23.08 3.49
CA GLN A 537 10.40 -23.17 2.77
C GLN A 537 10.18 -23.74 1.37
N VAL A 538 10.70 -23.09 0.33
CA VAL A 538 10.64 -23.66 -1.04
C VAL A 538 11.63 -24.80 -1.18
N VAL A 539 11.18 -25.96 -1.66
CA VAL A 539 11.96 -27.21 -1.73
C VAL A 539 11.92 -27.90 -3.11
N ASP A 540 12.98 -28.65 -3.41
CA ASP A 540 13.05 -29.51 -4.60
C ASP A 540 12.12 -30.74 -4.49
N SER A 541 12.12 -31.61 -5.50
CA SER A 541 11.32 -32.84 -5.51
C SER A 541 11.78 -33.92 -4.51
N LEU A 542 12.87 -33.69 -3.78
CA LEU A 542 13.41 -34.56 -2.74
C LEU A 542 13.23 -33.95 -1.32
N GLY A 543 12.70 -32.73 -1.22
CA GLY A 543 12.48 -32.02 0.03
C GLY A 543 13.67 -31.19 0.55
N ASN A 544 14.71 -30.97 -0.28
CA ASN A 544 15.84 -30.10 0.04
C ASN A 544 15.51 -28.63 -0.27
N PRO A 545 16.02 -27.65 0.48
CA PRO A 545 15.86 -26.23 0.16
C PRO A 545 16.36 -25.90 -1.25
N THR A 546 15.59 -25.14 -2.03
CA THR A 546 15.93 -24.74 -3.40
C THR A 546 15.71 -23.25 -3.63
N ASN A 547 16.50 -22.67 -4.54
CA ASN A 547 16.34 -21.28 -4.97
C ASN A 547 15.57 -21.13 -6.30
N ARG A 548 14.82 -22.16 -6.73
CA ARG A 548 14.04 -22.19 -7.99
C ARG A 548 12.72 -22.95 -7.83
N ILE A 549 11.68 -22.50 -8.54
CA ILE A 549 10.41 -23.22 -8.69
C ILE A 549 10.35 -24.00 -10.01
N GLN A 550 9.34 -24.85 -10.18
CA GLN A 550 9.18 -25.71 -11.36
C GLN A 550 8.32 -24.99 -12.43
N SER A 551 8.90 -24.63 -13.58
CA SER A 551 8.11 -24.12 -14.73
C SER A 551 7.19 -25.23 -15.28
N SER A 552 6.03 -24.86 -15.81
CA SER A 552 5.19 -25.78 -16.62
C SER A 552 5.74 -26.01 -18.02
N GLY A 553 6.53 -25.07 -18.55
CA GLY A 553 7.03 -25.06 -19.92
C GLY A 553 6.03 -24.58 -20.98
N LEU A 554 4.81 -24.17 -20.60
CA LEU A 554 3.80 -23.63 -21.55
C LEU A 554 4.15 -22.24 -22.10
N LEU A 555 4.98 -21.49 -21.39
CA LEU A 555 5.76 -20.38 -21.93
C LEU A 555 7.22 -20.85 -21.96
N SER A 556 7.74 -21.16 -23.15
CA SER A 556 8.98 -21.94 -23.30
C SER A 556 10.25 -21.24 -22.78
N GLN A 557 10.24 -19.90 -22.72
CA GLN A 557 11.42 -19.07 -22.45
C GLN A 557 11.40 -18.53 -21.03
N VAL A 558 11.99 -19.26 -20.08
CA VAL A 558 12.11 -18.82 -18.69
C VAL A 558 13.17 -17.73 -18.55
N LEU A 559 12.72 -16.49 -18.40
CA LEU A 559 13.52 -15.26 -18.23
C LEU A 559 14.06 -15.14 -16.80
N ARG A 560 13.19 -15.44 -15.82
CA ARG A 560 13.48 -15.37 -14.39
C ARG A 560 12.93 -16.60 -13.68
N ASN A 561 13.72 -17.15 -12.79
CA ASN A 561 13.29 -18.18 -11.84
C ASN A 561 14.27 -18.14 -10.67
N ARG A 562 13.92 -17.41 -9.62
CA ARG A 562 14.74 -17.26 -8.41
C ARG A 562 13.87 -17.03 -7.18
N VAL A 563 14.06 -17.86 -6.17
CA VAL A 563 13.63 -17.60 -4.79
C VAL A 563 14.73 -16.81 -4.06
N TYR A 564 14.32 -15.88 -3.23
CA TYR A 564 15.18 -15.10 -2.34
C TYR A 564 14.71 -15.32 -0.91
N THR A 565 15.62 -15.77 -0.05
CA THR A 565 15.37 -16.07 1.37
C THR A 565 16.27 -15.26 2.30
N ASP A 566 16.77 -14.14 1.78
CA ASP A 566 17.56 -13.11 2.46
C ASP A 566 16.70 -11.93 2.95
N THR A 567 15.38 -11.95 2.66
CA THR A 567 14.39 -11.03 3.22
C THR A 567 13.26 -11.76 3.94
N SER A 568 12.62 -11.06 4.89
CA SER A 568 11.34 -11.46 5.49
C SER A 568 10.28 -10.42 5.10
N PRO A 569 9.19 -10.79 4.42
CA PRO A 569 8.94 -12.10 3.81
C PRO A 569 9.98 -12.43 2.73
N SER A 570 10.10 -13.72 2.48
CA SER A 570 10.88 -14.25 1.38
C SER A 570 10.04 -14.16 0.10
N ARG A 571 10.72 -14.07 -1.06
CA ARG A 571 10.03 -13.80 -2.34
C ARG A 571 10.45 -14.77 -3.43
N ILE A 572 9.54 -15.03 -4.35
CA ILE A 572 9.75 -15.84 -5.55
C ILE A 572 9.57 -14.91 -6.75
N HIS A 573 10.60 -14.77 -7.59
CA HIS A 573 10.49 -14.11 -8.89
C HIS A 573 10.51 -15.17 -9.98
N PHE A 574 9.43 -15.27 -10.73
CA PHE A 574 9.35 -16.14 -11.89
C PHE A 574 8.80 -15.35 -13.08
N ALA A 575 9.50 -15.40 -14.22
CA ALA A 575 9.08 -14.75 -15.45
C ALA A 575 9.38 -15.66 -16.64
N ALA A 576 8.41 -15.80 -17.53
CA ALA A 576 8.51 -16.62 -18.73
C ALA A 576 7.73 -16.01 -19.90
N GLY A 577 8.08 -16.38 -21.13
CA GLY A 577 7.35 -15.97 -22.32
C GLY A 577 7.65 -16.84 -23.55
N ILE A 578 7.21 -16.38 -24.72
CA ILE A 578 7.40 -17.02 -26.01
C ILE A 578 8.15 -16.06 -26.94
N TYR A 579 9.31 -16.47 -27.45
CA TYR A 579 10.09 -15.68 -28.42
C TYR A 579 9.72 -15.97 -29.88
N ASP A 580 9.30 -17.19 -30.19
CA ASP A 580 9.03 -17.63 -31.55
C ASP A 580 7.60 -17.23 -31.97
N PRO A 581 7.41 -16.45 -33.05
CA PRO A 581 6.06 -16.10 -33.51
C PRO A 581 5.24 -17.32 -33.95
N GLU A 582 5.89 -18.41 -34.40
CA GLU A 582 5.23 -19.65 -34.84
C GLU A 582 4.88 -20.61 -33.67
N GLU A 583 5.37 -20.35 -32.46
CA GLU A 583 5.03 -21.16 -31.27
C GLU A 583 3.58 -20.88 -30.81
N PRO A 584 2.76 -21.92 -30.56
CA PRO A 584 1.38 -21.75 -30.11
C PRO A 584 1.36 -21.20 -28.69
N ARG A 585 0.75 -20.02 -28.54
CA ARG A 585 0.55 -19.36 -27.24
C ARG A 585 -0.56 -20.08 -26.44
N PRO A 586 -0.38 -20.31 -25.13
CA PRO A 586 -1.41 -20.90 -24.29
C PRO A 586 -2.60 -19.94 -24.10
N SER A 587 -3.80 -20.52 -23.95
CA SER A 587 -5.04 -19.82 -23.60
C SER A 587 -5.88 -20.64 -22.60
N GLY A 588 -6.99 -20.08 -22.13
CA GLY A 588 -7.81 -20.68 -21.08
C GLY A 588 -7.15 -20.59 -19.70
N THR A 589 -7.45 -21.55 -18.83
CA THR A 589 -6.82 -21.66 -17.51
C THR A 589 -5.68 -22.66 -17.55
N PHE A 590 -4.44 -22.20 -17.31
CA PHE A 590 -3.23 -23.02 -17.35
C PHE A 590 -2.27 -22.71 -16.21
N THR A 591 -1.44 -23.69 -15.83
CA THR A 591 -0.40 -23.49 -14.82
C THR A 591 0.83 -22.83 -15.45
N LEU A 592 1.28 -21.71 -14.89
CA LEU A 592 2.54 -21.05 -15.26
C LEU A 592 3.74 -21.77 -14.62
N ALA A 593 3.66 -22.01 -13.31
CA ALA A 593 4.69 -22.69 -12.54
C ALA A 593 4.13 -23.34 -11.27
N THR A 594 4.81 -24.37 -10.76
CA THR A 594 4.51 -25.05 -9.50
C THR A 594 5.57 -24.68 -8.46
N ILE A 595 5.13 -24.03 -7.38
CA ILE A 595 5.89 -23.90 -6.15
C ILE A 595 5.73 -25.20 -5.36
N ARG A 596 6.80 -25.70 -4.74
CA ARG A 596 6.72 -26.78 -3.76
C ARG A 596 7.25 -26.26 -2.44
N PHE A 597 6.40 -26.26 -1.42
CA PHE A 597 6.70 -25.78 -0.09
C PHE A 597 6.87 -26.94 0.89
N LYS A 598 7.68 -26.71 1.91
CA LYS A 598 7.76 -27.51 3.13
C LYS A 598 7.25 -26.69 4.30
N ALA A 599 6.30 -27.23 5.06
CA ALA A 599 5.77 -26.63 6.27
C ALA A 599 6.76 -26.75 7.43
N LEU A 600 7.09 -25.64 8.11
CA LEU A 600 8.16 -25.60 9.13
C LEU A 600 7.63 -25.59 10.57
N TRP A 601 6.58 -24.81 10.83
CA TRP A 601 5.93 -24.63 12.14
C TRP A 601 4.41 -24.47 11.97
N GLY A 602 3.63 -24.80 12.99
CA GLY A 602 2.18 -24.62 12.99
C GLY A 602 1.76 -23.15 13.14
N THR A 603 0.64 -22.77 12.52
CA THR A 603 0.07 -21.41 12.51
C THR A 603 -0.93 -21.17 13.67
N ALA A 604 -0.87 -21.97 14.74
CA ALA A 604 -1.69 -21.86 15.95
C ALA A 604 -3.23 -21.83 15.74
N GLY A 605 -3.73 -22.29 14.58
CA GLY A 605 -5.15 -22.23 14.21
C GLY A 605 -5.51 -21.10 13.24
N GLY A 606 -4.62 -20.12 13.05
CA GLY A 606 -4.67 -19.15 11.95
C GLY A 606 -4.02 -19.67 10.67
N SER A 607 -3.65 -18.77 9.77
CA SER A 607 -2.95 -19.08 8.52
C SER A 607 -1.78 -18.11 8.26
N THR A 608 -0.86 -18.48 7.36
CA THR A 608 0.22 -17.61 6.86
C THR A 608 -0.06 -17.19 5.41
N PRO A 609 0.16 -15.93 5.01
CA PRO A 609 -0.24 -15.44 3.69
C PRO A 609 0.72 -15.87 2.56
N LEU A 610 0.15 -16.01 1.36
CA LEU A 610 0.86 -16.13 0.07
C LEU A 610 0.33 -15.04 -0.87
N THR A 611 1.05 -13.92 -0.98
CA THR A 611 0.60 -12.72 -1.69
C THR A 611 1.38 -12.49 -2.99
N PHE A 612 0.68 -12.03 -4.03
CA PHE A 612 1.31 -11.52 -5.24
C PHE A 612 1.78 -10.08 -5.02
N GLY A 613 2.95 -9.75 -5.55
CA GLY A 613 3.39 -8.37 -5.69
C GLY A 613 2.59 -7.66 -6.78
N ILE A 614 2.03 -6.50 -6.46
CA ILE A 614 1.23 -5.66 -7.38
C ILE A 614 1.82 -4.25 -7.56
N GLN A 615 2.95 -3.97 -6.92
CA GLN A 615 3.63 -2.67 -6.89
C GLN A 615 5.03 -2.81 -7.49
N LEU A 616 5.44 -1.86 -8.34
CA LEU A 616 6.81 -1.84 -8.87
C LEU A 616 7.83 -1.57 -7.75
N PRO A 617 9.06 -2.15 -7.81
CA PRO A 617 9.65 -2.88 -8.94
C PRO A 617 9.32 -4.39 -8.97
N PHE A 618 8.31 -4.85 -8.22
CA PHE A 618 7.94 -6.27 -8.10
C PHE A 618 6.45 -6.48 -8.42
N LYS A 619 6.00 -5.90 -9.53
CA LYS A 619 4.62 -5.97 -10.01
C LYS A 619 4.42 -7.22 -10.87
N THR A 620 3.44 -8.03 -10.50
CA THR A 620 2.95 -9.16 -11.30
C THR A 620 2.28 -8.63 -12.57
N GLU A 621 2.57 -9.26 -13.71
CA GLU A 621 2.11 -8.85 -15.05
C GLU A 621 1.88 -10.08 -15.94
N VAL A 622 0.90 -9.99 -16.85
CA VAL A 622 0.65 -10.99 -17.91
C VAL A 622 0.46 -10.23 -19.22
N THR A 623 1.08 -10.69 -20.31
CA THR A 623 1.15 -9.94 -21.58
C THR A 623 0.60 -10.68 -22.78
N TYR A 624 0.07 -9.90 -23.71
CA TYR A 624 -0.16 -10.30 -25.10
C TYR A 624 0.13 -9.12 -26.05
N GLY A 625 0.84 -9.38 -27.15
CA GLY A 625 1.26 -8.36 -28.12
C GLY A 625 2.30 -7.36 -27.57
N GLY A 626 2.72 -7.53 -26.32
CA GLY A 626 3.50 -6.57 -25.55
C GLY A 626 2.70 -5.51 -24.79
N SER A 627 1.37 -5.56 -24.83
CA SER A 627 0.50 -4.92 -23.84
C SER A 627 0.39 -5.82 -22.59
N SER A 628 0.05 -5.23 -21.45
CA SER A 628 -0.48 -6.01 -20.33
C SER A 628 -1.94 -6.37 -20.62
N ILE A 629 -2.33 -7.57 -20.20
CA ILE A 629 -3.72 -8.05 -20.16
C ILE A 629 -4.10 -8.51 -18.74
N LEU A 630 -3.35 -8.10 -17.72
CA LEU A 630 -3.61 -8.52 -16.33
C LEU A 630 -4.83 -7.80 -15.74
N GLY A 631 -5.94 -8.51 -15.56
CA GLY A 631 -7.15 -8.00 -14.88
C GLY A 631 -7.08 -8.07 -13.35
N GLY A 632 -6.13 -8.82 -12.78
CA GLY A 632 -5.91 -8.87 -11.35
C GLY A 632 -5.22 -10.13 -10.85
N VAL A 633 -4.98 -10.16 -9.54
CA VAL A 633 -4.33 -11.28 -8.85
C VAL A 633 -5.17 -11.76 -7.66
N GLN A 634 -5.12 -13.07 -7.40
CA GLN A 634 -5.83 -13.71 -6.29
C GLN A 634 -4.81 -14.33 -5.32
N ASN A 635 -4.60 -13.65 -4.19
CA ASN A 635 -3.75 -14.11 -3.10
C ASN A 635 -4.34 -15.36 -2.43
N GLY A 636 -3.49 -16.13 -1.74
CA GLY A 636 -3.87 -17.30 -0.95
C GLY A 636 -3.31 -17.26 0.47
N THR A 637 -3.58 -18.30 1.25
CA THR A 637 -3.04 -18.51 2.60
C THR A 637 -2.72 -19.99 2.84
N VAL A 638 -1.93 -20.30 3.87
CA VAL A 638 -1.64 -21.68 4.27
C VAL A 638 -1.90 -21.86 5.75
N SER A 639 -2.77 -22.82 6.11
CA SER A 639 -2.98 -23.22 7.50
C SER A 639 -2.09 -24.41 7.83
N ILE A 640 -1.25 -24.31 8.86
CA ILE A 640 -0.30 -25.37 9.24
C ILE A 640 -0.66 -25.89 10.63
N THR A 641 -1.00 -27.17 10.70
CA THR A 641 -1.36 -27.86 11.94
C THR A 641 -0.13 -28.46 12.64
N GLY A 642 -0.21 -28.63 13.96
CA GLY A 642 0.89 -29.11 14.80
C GLY A 642 1.57 -28.00 15.60
N GLN A 643 2.77 -28.27 16.12
CA GLN A 643 3.46 -27.35 17.05
C GLN A 643 3.83 -26.01 16.41
N SER A 644 3.41 -24.91 17.03
CA SER A 644 3.89 -23.55 16.78
C SER A 644 5.40 -23.42 17.05
N ARG A 645 6.02 -22.32 16.59
CA ARG A 645 7.45 -22.06 16.79
C ARG A 645 7.79 -21.92 18.29
N PRO A 646 8.78 -22.65 18.84
CA PRO A 646 9.21 -22.49 20.24
C PRO A 646 9.60 -21.04 20.51
N GLY A 647 9.04 -20.44 21.55
CA GLY A 647 9.19 -19.01 21.88
C GLY A 647 8.06 -18.11 21.36
N SER A 648 7.09 -18.65 20.60
CA SER A 648 5.79 -17.99 20.39
C SER A 648 4.88 -18.24 21.61
N PHE A 649 3.89 -17.39 21.84
CA PHE A 649 2.92 -17.57 22.95
C PHE A 649 2.20 -18.94 22.95
N ASP A 650 1.98 -19.57 21.79
CA ASP A 650 1.32 -20.88 21.71
C ASP A 650 2.28 -22.08 21.89
N ASN A 651 3.59 -21.81 21.96
CA ASN A 651 4.62 -22.80 22.30
C ASN A 651 5.78 -22.10 23.05
N PRO A 652 5.51 -21.55 24.25
CA PRO A 652 6.43 -20.66 24.94
C PRO A 652 7.62 -21.44 25.52
N LEU A 653 8.79 -20.81 25.57
CA LEU A 653 9.98 -21.47 26.12
C LEU A 653 9.89 -21.56 27.66
N PRO A 654 10.07 -22.74 28.29
CA PRO A 654 10.11 -22.82 29.74
C PRO A 654 11.32 -22.05 30.28
N ILE A 655 11.13 -21.30 31.37
CA ILE A 655 12.20 -20.62 32.10
C ILE A 655 12.03 -20.84 33.62
N ALA A 656 13.15 -21.07 34.31
CA ALA A 656 13.20 -21.36 35.74
C ALA A 656 14.04 -20.33 36.51
N CYS A 657 13.78 -20.25 37.81
CA CYS A 657 14.50 -19.38 38.74
C CYS A 657 15.99 -19.75 38.81
N GLY A 658 16.86 -18.87 38.34
CA GLY A 658 18.31 -19.06 38.23
C GLY A 658 18.81 -19.16 36.78
N ASP A 659 17.93 -19.26 35.79
CA ASP A 659 18.31 -19.38 34.38
C ASP A 659 18.87 -18.07 33.80
N SER A 660 19.74 -18.23 32.82
CA SER A 660 20.18 -17.15 31.92
C SER A 660 20.14 -17.69 30.49
N VAL A 661 19.32 -17.06 29.65
CA VAL A 661 18.97 -17.54 28.30
C VAL A 661 19.24 -16.45 27.27
N SER A 662 19.98 -16.79 26.22
CA SER A 662 20.25 -15.89 25.09
C SER A 662 19.40 -16.30 23.89
N ALA A 663 18.76 -15.33 23.26
CA ALA A 663 17.92 -15.52 22.08
C ALA A 663 17.93 -14.26 21.19
N ASN A 664 17.06 -14.23 20.19
CA ASN A 664 16.90 -13.10 19.29
C ASN A 664 15.44 -13.06 18.84
N THR A 665 14.80 -11.89 18.88
CA THR A 665 13.41 -11.74 18.43
C THR A 665 13.27 -11.76 16.90
N ALA A 666 14.36 -11.62 16.14
CA ALA A 666 14.36 -11.65 14.68
C ALA A 666 13.61 -12.85 14.09
N GLY A 667 12.64 -12.53 13.23
CA GLY A 667 11.80 -13.50 12.54
C GLY A 667 10.77 -14.21 13.41
N TYR A 668 10.52 -13.82 14.66
CA TYR A 668 9.25 -14.13 15.31
C TYR A 668 8.14 -13.22 14.76
N GLN A 669 6.89 -13.44 15.19
CA GLN A 669 5.77 -12.56 14.86
C GLN A 669 5.56 -11.54 15.98
N ASN A 670 4.87 -10.46 15.65
CA ASN A 670 4.13 -9.66 16.63
C ASN A 670 2.76 -10.33 16.83
N ARG A 671 2.37 -10.64 18.07
CA ARG A 671 1.00 -11.05 18.41
C ARG A 671 0.35 -10.06 19.38
N VAL A 672 1.12 -9.41 20.25
CA VAL A 672 0.61 -8.54 21.33
C VAL A 672 0.92 -7.07 21.04
N ALA A 673 0.11 -6.46 20.16
CA ALA A 673 0.25 -5.05 19.77
C ALA A 673 -0.07 -4.01 20.89
N SER A 674 -0.53 -4.48 22.05
CA SER A 674 -0.69 -3.69 23.28
C SER A 674 -0.54 -4.61 24.49
N TYR A 675 0.24 -4.18 25.48
CA TYR A 675 0.35 -4.83 26.79
C TYR A 675 -0.53 -4.12 27.83
N GLY A 676 -1.61 -3.47 27.38
CA GLY A 676 -2.53 -2.70 28.19
C GLY A 676 -1.82 -1.61 29.00
N VAL A 677 -1.97 -1.67 30.33
CA VAL A 677 -1.48 -0.61 31.24
C VAL A 677 0.05 -0.41 31.27
N CYS A 678 0.83 -1.30 30.67
CA CYS A 678 2.28 -1.12 30.50
C CYS A 678 2.65 -0.28 29.25
N GLY A 679 1.75 -0.11 28.28
CA GLY A 679 1.97 0.69 27.08
C GLY A 679 1.43 0.04 25.79
N ASP A 680 1.01 0.92 24.88
CA ASP A 680 0.61 0.62 23.51
C ASP A 680 1.76 0.90 22.53
N GLY A 681 1.72 0.30 21.33
CA GLY A 681 2.59 0.68 20.21
C GLY A 681 3.90 -0.11 20.07
N PHE A 682 4.20 -0.99 21.03
CA PHE A 682 5.16 -2.07 20.79
C PHE A 682 4.63 -2.94 19.66
N THR A 683 5.42 -3.06 18.59
CA THR A 683 4.95 -3.56 17.29
C THR A 683 5.93 -4.51 16.60
N GLY A 684 7.09 -4.75 17.21
CA GLY A 684 8.12 -5.63 16.70
C GLY A 684 7.84 -7.12 16.90
N PRO A 685 8.77 -7.98 16.46
CA PRO A 685 8.76 -9.40 16.80
C PRO A 685 8.97 -9.66 18.30
N GLU A 686 8.19 -10.57 18.87
CA GLU A 686 8.22 -10.90 20.30
C GLU A 686 8.82 -12.30 20.59
N VAL A 687 9.31 -12.56 21.80
CA VAL A 687 9.64 -13.91 22.29
C VAL A 687 9.08 -14.12 23.70
N ALA A 688 8.21 -15.11 23.83
CA ALA A 688 7.54 -15.48 25.09
C ALA A 688 8.22 -16.67 25.79
N TYR A 689 8.56 -16.46 27.06
CA TYR A 689 8.96 -17.50 28.01
C TYR A 689 7.87 -17.71 29.07
N ARG A 690 7.66 -18.96 29.51
CA ARG A 690 6.66 -19.33 30.52
C ARG A 690 7.33 -19.76 31.83
N LEU A 691 6.98 -19.05 32.91
CA LEU A 691 7.47 -19.27 34.27
C LEU A 691 6.36 -19.93 35.12
N GLU A 692 6.70 -21.02 35.79
CA GLU A 692 5.82 -21.76 36.72
C GLU A 692 6.16 -21.43 38.18
N VAL A 693 5.26 -20.73 38.87
CA VAL A 693 5.44 -20.32 40.27
C VAL A 693 4.62 -21.25 41.18
N GLN A 694 5.32 -22.07 41.98
CA GLN A 694 4.69 -23.07 42.85
C GLN A 694 4.41 -22.58 44.28
N GLN A 695 5.09 -21.50 44.70
CA GLN A 695 4.94 -20.85 46.00
C GLN A 695 5.32 -19.36 45.86
N PRO A 696 4.88 -18.46 46.76
CA PRO A 696 5.19 -17.03 46.64
C PRO A 696 6.70 -16.74 46.50
N VAL A 697 7.06 -15.95 45.50
CA VAL A 697 8.45 -15.57 45.19
C VAL A 697 8.55 -14.09 44.87
N SER A 698 9.63 -13.46 45.32
CA SER A 698 10.09 -12.20 44.74
C SER A 698 10.98 -12.55 43.55
N VAL A 699 10.59 -12.09 42.36
CA VAL A 699 11.29 -12.32 41.09
C VAL A 699 12.01 -11.04 40.69
N THR A 700 13.23 -11.19 40.17
CA THR A 700 13.97 -10.14 39.47
C THR A 700 14.41 -10.70 38.12
N ALA A 701 13.95 -10.10 37.02
CA ALA A 701 14.32 -10.49 35.68
C ALA A 701 15.05 -9.35 34.98
N ARG A 702 16.13 -9.67 34.27
CA ARG A 702 17.05 -8.70 33.66
C ARG A 702 17.24 -8.98 32.17
N LEU A 703 17.02 -7.98 31.33
CA LEU A 703 17.23 -8.01 29.89
C LEU A 703 18.51 -7.25 29.54
N SER A 704 19.40 -7.90 28.79
CA SER A 704 20.60 -7.30 28.21
C SER A 704 20.53 -7.40 26.69
N THR A 705 20.54 -6.25 26.02
CA THR A 705 20.47 -6.13 24.56
C THR A 705 21.19 -4.85 24.09
N THR A 706 21.27 -4.66 22.77
CA THR A 706 21.70 -3.42 22.11
C THR A 706 20.68 -2.91 21.08
N ALA A 707 19.51 -3.56 20.98
CA ALA A 707 18.37 -3.10 20.18
C ALA A 707 17.31 -2.49 21.11
N ASP A 708 16.32 -1.81 20.54
CA ASP A 708 15.20 -1.25 21.32
C ASP A 708 14.18 -2.35 21.68
N LEU A 709 14.48 -3.09 22.76
CA LEU A 709 13.63 -4.15 23.34
C LEU A 709 13.41 -3.90 24.84
N ALA A 710 12.18 -4.13 25.30
CA ALA A 710 11.79 -4.20 26.70
C ALA A 710 11.41 -5.63 27.10
N LEU A 711 11.40 -5.89 28.42
CA LEU A 711 10.92 -7.13 29.03
C LEU A 711 9.60 -6.84 29.75
N PHE A 712 8.56 -7.59 29.40
CA PHE A 712 7.22 -7.51 29.95
C PHE A 712 6.94 -8.74 30.82
N LEU A 713 6.15 -8.56 31.88
CA LEU A 713 5.72 -9.64 32.78
C LEU A 713 4.19 -9.68 32.88
N LEU A 714 3.59 -10.74 32.38
CA LEU A 714 2.13 -10.91 32.24
C LEU A 714 1.67 -12.15 33.02
N PRO A 715 0.45 -12.19 33.58
CA PRO A 715 -0.16 -13.43 34.05
C PRO A 715 -0.68 -14.26 32.86
N GLU A 716 -0.57 -15.59 32.91
CA GLU A 716 -1.10 -16.46 31.84
C GLU A 716 -2.63 -16.32 31.64
N THR A 717 -3.35 -15.83 32.64
CA THR A 717 -4.81 -15.66 32.60
C THR A 717 -5.30 -14.39 31.89
N ASN A 718 -4.44 -13.38 31.66
CA ASN A 718 -4.78 -12.20 30.86
C ASN A 718 -3.50 -11.47 30.38
N LEU A 719 -3.25 -11.46 29.07
CA LEU A 719 -2.07 -10.83 28.47
C LEU A 719 -2.11 -9.28 28.51
N GLU A 720 -3.30 -8.67 28.53
CA GLU A 720 -3.48 -7.21 28.63
C GLU A 720 -3.20 -6.67 30.06
N ASN A 721 -3.19 -7.55 31.06
CA ASN A 721 -2.96 -7.20 32.46
C ASN A 721 -1.46 -7.27 32.81
N CYS A 722 -0.64 -6.50 32.10
CA CYS A 722 0.80 -6.43 32.34
C CYS A 722 1.13 -5.92 33.76
N LEU A 723 2.03 -6.64 34.43
CA LEU A 723 2.42 -6.41 35.83
C LEU A 723 3.69 -5.56 35.95
N SER A 724 4.55 -5.58 34.94
CA SER A 724 5.82 -4.83 34.91
C SER A 724 6.40 -4.78 33.49
N ILE A 725 7.07 -3.68 33.17
CA ILE A 725 7.79 -3.43 31.91
C ILE A 725 9.14 -2.77 32.24
N GLY A 726 10.22 -3.16 31.54
CA GLY A 726 11.50 -2.46 31.59
C GLY A 726 12.68 -3.31 31.11
N ALA A 727 13.90 -2.79 31.26
CA ALA A 727 15.12 -3.59 31.04
C ALA A 727 15.50 -4.43 32.27
N ASP A 728 15.29 -3.92 33.48
CA ASP A 728 15.30 -4.67 34.75
C ASP A 728 13.89 -4.58 35.35
N ILE A 729 13.23 -5.71 35.61
CA ILE A 729 11.92 -5.77 36.28
C ILE A 729 12.01 -6.56 37.59
N ALA A 730 11.16 -6.20 38.55
CA ALA A 730 11.02 -6.93 39.81
C ALA A 730 9.55 -6.97 40.28
N ALA A 731 9.08 -8.12 40.72
CA ALA A 731 7.70 -8.34 41.14
C ALA A 731 7.59 -9.44 42.21
N GLU A 732 6.61 -9.33 43.11
CA GLU A 732 6.21 -10.46 43.98
C GLU A 732 5.10 -11.24 43.31
N LEU A 733 5.37 -12.50 42.97
CA LEU A 733 4.44 -13.38 42.26
C LEU A 733 3.82 -14.41 43.20
N ALA A 734 2.51 -14.57 43.09
CA ALA A 734 1.73 -15.61 43.76
C ALA A 734 1.87 -16.96 43.02
N PRO A 735 1.43 -18.09 43.59
CA PRO A 735 1.40 -19.36 42.88
C PRO A 735 0.53 -19.28 41.62
N GLY A 736 1.08 -19.67 40.47
CA GLY A 736 0.47 -19.49 39.16
C GLY A 736 1.49 -19.51 38.02
N ALA A 737 1.01 -19.34 36.80
CA ALA A 737 1.85 -19.28 35.60
C ALA A 737 1.90 -17.87 35.02
N TYR A 738 3.07 -17.48 34.54
CA TYR A 738 3.37 -16.13 34.08
C TYR A 738 4.18 -16.16 32.77
N TYR A 739 4.00 -15.13 31.95
CA TYR A 739 4.79 -14.89 30.75
C TYR A 739 5.84 -13.81 30.99
N LEU A 740 7.08 -14.11 30.61
CA LEU A 740 8.18 -13.16 30.44
C LEU A 740 8.39 -12.97 28.94
N VAL A 741 8.04 -11.79 28.43
CA VAL A 741 7.99 -11.51 26.99
C VAL A 741 9.05 -10.47 26.65
N VAL A 742 9.86 -10.72 25.62
CA VAL A 742 10.83 -9.74 25.11
C VAL A 742 10.35 -9.26 23.75
N ASP A 743 10.11 -7.96 23.65
CA ASP A 743 9.49 -7.29 22.50
C ASP A 743 9.91 -5.81 22.44
N GLY A 744 9.65 -5.09 21.35
CA GLY A 744 10.16 -3.74 21.13
C GLY A 744 9.63 -3.04 19.87
N LEU A 745 10.34 -2.00 19.43
CA LEU A 745 10.13 -1.36 18.13
C LEU A 745 11.05 -1.97 17.04
N GLU A 746 12.14 -2.60 17.43
CA GLU A 746 13.08 -3.30 16.53
C GLU A 746 13.25 -4.77 16.92
N SER A 747 13.66 -5.62 15.97
CA SER A 747 14.03 -7.01 16.28
C SER A 747 15.51 -7.12 16.68
N GLY A 748 15.83 -7.79 17.79
CA GLY A 748 17.20 -7.80 18.32
C GLY A 748 17.61 -9.05 19.09
N ALA A 749 18.93 -9.26 19.15
CA ALA A 749 19.54 -10.27 20.02
C ALA A 749 19.52 -9.79 21.48
N PHE A 750 19.23 -10.71 22.41
CA PHE A 750 19.15 -10.40 23.83
C PHE A 750 19.64 -11.56 24.71
N THR A 751 19.91 -11.26 25.98
CA THR A 751 20.06 -12.24 27.05
C THR A 751 19.16 -11.87 28.21
N LEU A 752 18.25 -12.77 28.56
CA LEU A 752 17.32 -12.68 29.68
C LEU A 752 17.88 -13.50 30.85
N THR A 753 18.01 -12.91 32.03
CA THR A 753 18.45 -13.60 33.24
C THR A 753 17.40 -13.49 34.33
N LEU A 754 17.00 -14.62 34.92
CA LEU A 754 15.92 -14.73 35.89
C LEU A 754 16.44 -15.14 37.26
N GLN A 755 16.14 -14.35 38.29
CA GLN A 755 16.45 -14.65 39.68
C GLN A 755 15.18 -14.64 40.51
N CYS A 756 15.07 -15.54 41.49
CA CYS A 756 13.93 -15.59 42.40
C CYS A 756 14.41 -15.81 43.84
N VAL A 757 13.74 -15.15 44.78
CA VAL A 757 13.87 -15.39 46.22
C VAL A 757 12.53 -15.89 46.74
N SER A 758 12.52 -17.06 47.38
CA SER A 758 11.30 -17.57 48.00
C SER A 758 10.86 -16.66 49.14
N LEU A 759 9.64 -16.15 49.06
CA LEU A 759 9.01 -15.47 50.18
C LEU A 759 8.57 -16.55 51.18
N ALA A 760 8.98 -16.41 52.43
CA ALA A 760 8.54 -17.34 53.47
C ALA A 760 7.03 -17.13 53.70
N PRO A 761 6.21 -18.20 53.82
CA PRO A 761 4.80 -18.04 54.14
C PRO A 761 4.68 -17.32 55.49
N PRO A 762 3.76 -16.34 55.63
CA PRO A 762 3.74 -15.46 56.78
C PRO A 762 3.54 -16.25 58.07
N THR A 763 4.53 -16.21 58.96
CA THR A 763 4.51 -16.89 60.26
C THR A 763 3.33 -16.39 61.09
N VAL A 764 2.26 -17.19 61.12
CA VAL A 764 1.01 -16.88 61.83
C VAL A 764 1.32 -16.75 63.32
N THR A 765 1.50 -15.51 63.77
CA THR A 765 1.79 -15.18 65.17
C THR A 765 0.47 -15.23 65.94
N PRO A 766 0.28 -16.17 66.89
CA PRO A 766 -1.00 -16.33 67.57
C PRO A 766 -1.23 -15.20 68.57
N THR A 767 -1.90 -14.14 68.14
CA THR A 767 -2.35 -13.05 69.02
C THR A 767 -3.40 -13.59 69.99
N LEU A 768 -3.19 -13.34 71.29
CA LEU A 768 -3.94 -13.97 72.37
C LEU A 768 -5.38 -13.45 72.46
N SER A 769 -6.36 -14.36 72.38
CA SER A 769 -7.73 -14.10 72.82
C SER A 769 -7.81 -14.23 74.36
N PRO A 770 -8.49 -13.31 75.08
CA PRO A 770 -8.56 -13.35 76.54
C PRO A 770 -9.34 -14.54 77.08
N THR A 771 -8.74 -15.27 78.02
CA THR A 771 -9.25 -16.55 78.55
C THR A 771 -10.50 -16.38 79.43
N PRO A 772 -11.55 -17.22 79.27
CA PRO A 772 -12.61 -17.34 80.27
C PRO A 772 -12.10 -18.02 81.55
N SER A 773 -12.73 -17.74 82.70
CA SER A 773 -12.18 -18.12 84.01
C SER A 773 -12.33 -19.62 84.35
N ALA A 774 -11.22 -20.17 84.86
CA ALA A 774 -11.00 -21.41 85.61
C ALA A 774 -12.12 -22.47 85.79
N THR A 775 -11.77 -23.73 85.50
CA THR A 775 -11.75 -24.83 86.49
C THR A 775 -10.63 -25.81 86.10
N ALA A 776 -9.99 -26.48 87.07
CA ALA A 776 -8.68 -27.13 86.92
C ALA A 776 -8.74 -28.67 86.88
N THR A 777 -7.61 -29.35 86.56
CA THR A 777 -6.86 -30.25 87.49
C THR A 777 -5.67 -31.01 86.84
N SER A 778 -4.46 -30.86 87.43
CA SER A 778 -3.23 -31.74 87.45
C SER A 778 -2.64 -32.38 86.16
N THR A 779 -1.37 -32.13 85.75
CA THR A 779 -0.07 -32.79 86.19
C THR A 779 0.25 -34.11 85.42
N ALA A 780 1.45 -34.46 84.90
CA ALA A 780 2.85 -34.08 85.17
C ALA A 780 3.85 -34.17 83.96
N THR A 781 5.09 -33.68 84.17
CA THR A 781 6.39 -33.93 83.45
C THR A 781 7.01 -35.32 83.83
N PRO A 782 8.20 -35.82 83.35
CA PRO A 782 9.43 -35.21 82.75
C PRO A 782 9.86 -35.75 81.33
N THR A 783 10.76 -35.19 80.49
CA THR A 783 12.24 -34.86 80.52
C THR A 783 13.20 -36.09 80.64
N PRO A 784 14.52 -36.09 80.28
CA PRO A 784 15.41 -35.10 79.58
C PRO A 784 16.49 -35.68 78.58
N THR A 785 17.51 -34.86 78.20
CA THR A 785 18.94 -35.22 77.84
C THR A 785 19.28 -35.61 76.37
N SER A 786 20.46 -35.36 75.78
CA SER A 786 21.37 -34.17 75.57
C SER A 786 22.37 -34.52 74.40
N THR A 787 23.37 -33.76 73.91
CA THR A 787 24.10 -32.53 74.32
C THR A 787 24.68 -31.75 73.09
N GLN A 788 25.63 -30.83 73.31
CA GLN A 788 26.23 -29.81 72.41
C GLN A 788 27.71 -30.10 72.03
N SER A 789 28.28 -29.31 71.09
CA SER A 789 29.64 -28.66 71.14
C SER A 789 30.01 -28.04 69.77
N ALA A 790 30.61 -26.85 69.57
CA ALA A 790 30.81 -25.64 70.38
C ALA A 790 31.18 -24.40 69.48
N THR A 791 31.07 -23.19 70.05
CA THR A 791 31.41 -21.84 69.50
C THR A 791 32.86 -21.41 69.88
N PRO A 792 33.38 -20.14 69.78
CA PRO A 792 32.83 -18.79 69.48
C PRO A 792 33.52 -18.17 68.20
N THR A 793 33.71 -16.86 67.90
CA THR A 793 33.68 -15.57 68.65
C THR A 793 33.25 -14.37 67.75
N ALA A 794 33.60 -13.11 68.07
CA ALA A 794 32.79 -11.92 67.72
C ALA A 794 33.55 -10.55 67.85
N THR A 795 32.79 -9.43 67.77
CA THR A 795 33.05 -7.99 68.14
C THR A 795 32.96 -7.06 66.91
N GLN A 796 31.92 -6.22 66.68
CA GLN A 796 31.38 -5.02 67.39
C GLN A 796 32.10 -3.68 67.02
N THR A 797 31.49 -2.46 66.99
CA THR A 797 30.13 -2.01 67.39
C THR A 797 29.65 -0.66 66.78
N LEU A 798 28.30 -0.51 66.71
CA LEU A 798 27.37 0.67 66.64
C LEU A 798 27.81 2.13 66.35
N VAL A 799 26.86 2.94 65.79
CA VAL A 799 26.17 4.08 66.46
C VAL A 799 24.92 4.51 65.65
N ALA A 800 23.92 5.17 66.27
CA ALA A 800 22.61 5.54 65.69
C ALA A 800 22.38 7.08 65.63
N THR A 801 21.19 7.54 65.22
CA THR A 801 20.22 8.33 66.03
C THR A 801 18.88 8.54 65.28
N GLU A 802 17.79 8.78 66.03
CA GLU A 802 16.37 8.98 65.61
C GLU A 802 16.10 10.36 64.94
N THR A 803 14.91 10.72 64.40
CA THR A 803 13.53 10.84 64.94
C THR A 803 12.47 10.93 63.79
N SER A 804 11.12 10.88 63.92
CA SER A 804 10.13 10.55 64.99
C SER A 804 8.71 10.29 64.36
N SER A 805 7.63 10.24 65.16
CA SER A 805 6.19 10.07 64.80
C SER A 805 5.37 11.34 65.23
N PRO A 806 4.00 11.47 65.23
CA PRO A 806 2.93 10.44 65.29
C PRO A 806 1.53 10.67 64.61
N THR A 807 0.67 9.63 64.70
CA THR A 807 -0.83 9.62 64.75
C THR A 807 -1.62 9.21 63.48
N ALA A 808 -2.80 8.58 63.68
CA ALA A 808 -3.59 7.81 62.70
C ALA A 808 -5.12 7.95 62.89
N THR A 809 -5.97 7.25 62.10
CA THR A 809 -7.41 6.82 62.30
C THR A 809 -8.19 6.83 60.96
N SER A 810 -9.11 5.91 60.57
CA SER A 810 -9.33 4.46 60.86
C SER A 810 -10.47 3.86 59.98
N THR A 811 -10.37 2.59 59.56
CA THR A 811 -11.53 1.66 59.27
C THR A 811 -12.33 1.93 57.95
N ALA A 812 -12.87 0.96 57.18
CA ALA A 812 -13.45 -0.36 57.50
C ALA A 812 -13.31 -1.46 56.39
N THR A 813 -13.57 -2.72 56.78
CA THR A 813 -13.67 -3.93 55.91
C THR A 813 -15.15 -4.24 55.55
N PRO A 814 -15.43 -5.16 54.60
CA PRO A 814 -15.78 -6.53 55.01
C PRO A 814 -15.24 -7.67 54.10
N THR A 815 -15.39 -8.91 54.59
CA THR A 815 -14.77 -10.16 54.10
C THR A 815 -15.71 -10.98 53.19
N ALA A 816 -15.15 -11.83 52.31
CA ALA A 816 -15.88 -12.89 51.59
C ALA A 816 -15.63 -14.29 52.20
N THR A 817 -16.65 -15.16 52.20
CA THR A 817 -16.59 -16.54 52.74
C THR A 817 -17.05 -17.56 51.70
N ALA A 818 -16.39 -18.72 51.66
CA ALA A 818 -16.50 -19.71 50.59
C ALA A 818 -17.63 -20.76 50.75
N THR A 819 -17.79 -21.62 49.73
CA THR A 819 -18.39 -22.97 49.83
C THR A 819 -17.62 -23.94 48.92
N GLN A 820 -17.62 -25.22 49.25
CA GLN A 820 -16.83 -26.30 48.61
C GLN A 820 -17.69 -27.22 47.74
N THR A 821 -17.04 -27.94 46.81
CA THR A 821 -17.46 -29.33 46.47
C THR A 821 -16.23 -30.21 46.16
N THR A 822 -16.43 -31.54 46.13
CA THR A 822 -15.40 -32.57 46.33
C THR A 822 -14.94 -33.31 45.08
N ALA A 823 -13.68 -33.76 45.07
CA ALA A 823 -13.17 -34.83 44.20
C ALA A 823 -13.36 -36.24 44.82
N PRO A 824 -13.20 -37.32 44.04
CA PRO A 824 -12.42 -38.46 44.54
C PRO A 824 -11.49 -39.15 43.50
N THR A 825 -10.71 -40.12 43.98
CA THR A 825 -9.56 -40.81 43.37
C THR A 825 -9.59 -42.31 43.77
N LEU A 826 -8.87 -43.32 43.23
CA LEU A 826 -7.93 -43.60 42.11
C LEU A 826 -7.82 -45.17 42.04
N THR A 827 -7.22 -45.94 41.11
CA THR A 827 -6.44 -45.81 39.85
C THR A 827 -6.38 -47.20 39.14
N ALA A 828 -5.47 -47.38 38.17
CA ALA A 828 -4.89 -48.63 37.61
C ALA A 828 -5.52 -49.34 36.37
N THR A 829 -4.59 -49.75 35.50
CA THR A 829 -4.64 -50.55 34.25
C THR A 829 -4.29 -52.04 34.53
N PRO A 830 -4.14 -52.95 33.52
CA PRO A 830 -4.62 -53.02 32.13
C PRO A 830 -5.31 -54.39 31.80
N THR A 831 -5.78 -54.60 30.55
CA THR A 831 -5.69 -55.88 29.78
C THR A 831 -6.17 -55.65 28.33
N ALA A 832 -5.72 -56.48 27.37
CA ALA A 832 -6.03 -56.38 25.94
C ALA A 832 -7.20 -57.28 25.49
N THR A 833 -7.80 -56.94 24.34
CA THR A 833 -8.78 -57.75 23.59
C THR A 833 -8.40 -57.75 22.10
N ALA A 834 -8.68 -58.83 21.37
CA ALA A 834 -8.28 -59.00 19.96
C ALA A 834 -9.36 -59.70 19.12
N THR A 835 -9.20 -59.67 17.79
CA THR A 835 -10.02 -60.33 16.74
C THR A 835 -11.46 -59.79 16.58
N ALA A 836 -12.10 -59.86 15.40
CA ALA A 836 -11.68 -60.47 14.13
C ALA A 836 -12.13 -59.66 12.90
N THR A 837 -11.33 -59.72 11.83
CA THR A 837 -11.73 -59.30 10.48
C THR A 837 -12.34 -60.49 9.75
N LEU A 838 -13.50 -60.32 9.12
CA LEU A 838 -14.18 -61.36 8.34
C LEU A 838 -13.85 -61.21 6.85
N ALA A 839 -13.33 -62.28 6.24
CA ALA A 839 -13.08 -62.36 4.80
C ALA A 839 -14.29 -62.96 4.06
N THR A 840 -14.45 -62.58 2.80
CA THR A 840 -15.47 -63.14 1.88
C THR A 840 -14.76 -63.81 0.71
N GLU A 841 -14.76 -65.14 0.65
CA GLU A 841 -14.24 -65.89 -0.51
C GLU A 841 -15.33 -66.15 -1.57
N THR A 842 -14.90 -66.32 -2.81
CA THR A 842 -15.75 -66.65 -3.97
C THR A 842 -15.48 -68.10 -4.41
N PRO A 843 -16.51 -68.93 -4.66
CA PRO A 843 -16.30 -70.32 -5.09
C PRO A 843 -15.87 -70.40 -6.57
N THR A 844 -14.92 -71.31 -6.84
CA THR A 844 -14.21 -71.43 -8.14
C THR A 844 -14.62 -72.69 -8.91
N SER A 845 -14.71 -72.58 -10.25
CA SER A 845 -14.16 -73.50 -11.31
C SER A 845 -14.98 -73.36 -12.63
N VAL A 846 -14.54 -73.74 -13.84
CA VAL A 846 -13.84 -74.97 -14.30
C VAL A 846 -13.12 -74.75 -15.66
N HIS A 847 -11.87 -75.23 -15.80
CA HIS A 847 -11.09 -75.63 -17.02
C HIS A 847 -10.86 -74.66 -18.23
N THR A 848 -9.81 -74.79 -19.08
CA THR A 848 -8.32 -74.93 -18.94
C THR A 848 -7.68 -74.98 -20.35
N ASN A 849 -6.51 -74.32 -20.57
CA ASN A 849 -5.25 -74.94 -21.08
C ASN A 849 -4.16 -73.92 -21.51
N THR A 850 -2.89 -74.38 -21.47
CA THR A 850 -1.62 -73.63 -21.66
C THR A 850 -0.94 -73.97 -23.01
N PRO A 851 0.17 -73.31 -23.47
CA PRO A 851 1.53 -73.50 -22.95
C PRO A 851 2.50 -72.28 -23.01
N SER A 852 3.78 -72.49 -22.66
CA SER A 852 4.92 -71.54 -22.56
C SER A 852 6.24 -72.37 -22.46
N PRO A 853 7.49 -71.89 -22.18
CA PRO A 853 8.03 -70.53 -21.94
C PRO A 853 9.46 -70.26 -22.58
N THR A 854 10.26 -69.37 -21.97
CA THR A 854 11.76 -69.31 -21.91
C THR A 854 12.58 -68.59 -23.03
N PRO A 855 13.87 -68.17 -22.80
CA PRO A 855 14.42 -66.87 -23.25
C PRO A 855 15.77 -66.96 -24.03
N THR A 856 16.58 -65.86 -24.13
CA THR A 856 18.09 -65.81 -24.16
C THR A 856 18.61 -64.33 -24.27
N LEU A 857 19.93 -64.09 -24.17
CA LEU A 857 20.64 -62.78 -24.20
C LEU A 857 21.64 -62.71 -25.42
N THR A 858 22.79 -61.98 -25.54
CA THR A 858 23.69 -61.25 -24.62
C THR A 858 24.66 -60.27 -25.36
N THR A 859 24.99 -59.13 -24.73
CA THR A 859 26.24 -58.28 -24.81
C THR A 859 27.06 -58.07 -26.12
N VAL A 860 27.15 -56.77 -26.52
CA VAL A 860 28.37 -55.89 -26.60
C VAL A 860 29.73 -56.42 -27.12
N ALA A 861 30.35 -55.72 -28.09
CA ALA A 861 31.81 -55.55 -28.29
C ALA A 861 32.16 -54.29 -29.14
N SER A 862 33.45 -53.90 -29.25
CA SER A 862 33.94 -52.62 -29.86
C SER A 862 35.34 -52.76 -30.52
N ALA A 863 35.72 -51.90 -31.49
CA ALA A 863 37.12 -51.58 -31.90
C ALA A 863 37.25 -50.40 -32.92
N THR A 864 38.46 -49.84 -33.08
CA THR A 864 38.78 -48.57 -33.81
C THR A 864 40.18 -48.59 -34.45
N ALA A 865 40.45 -47.93 -35.61
CA ALA A 865 41.80 -47.43 -36.01
C ALA A 865 41.87 -46.42 -37.21
N THR A 866 42.07 -45.14 -36.87
CA THR A 866 42.84 -44.02 -37.47
C THR A 866 43.69 -44.14 -38.76
N ALA A 867 43.60 -43.11 -39.66
CA ALA A 867 44.73 -42.48 -40.40
C ALA A 867 44.34 -41.11 -41.05
N THR A 868 45.29 -40.17 -41.25
CA THR A 868 45.05 -38.79 -41.77
C THR A 868 46.21 -38.29 -42.66
N PRO A 869 45.98 -37.51 -43.75
CA PRO A 869 46.72 -36.23 -43.90
C PRO A 869 46.01 -35.06 -44.66
N THR A 870 45.91 -33.91 -43.98
CA THR A 870 46.23 -32.50 -44.38
C THR A 870 45.70 -31.74 -45.63
N LEU A 871 45.27 -30.48 -45.36
CA LEU A 871 45.29 -29.21 -46.15
C LEU A 871 44.06 -28.70 -46.94
N SER A 872 43.96 -27.37 -46.95
CA SER A 872 42.84 -26.46 -47.33
C SER A 872 43.10 -25.71 -48.67
N PRO A 873 42.35 -24.65 -49.08
CA PRO A 873 40.97 -24.20 -48.77
C PRO A 873 40.13 -23.81 -50.04
N THR A 874 38.85 -23.45 -49.86
CA THR A 874 38.16 -22.33 -50.56
C THR A 874 36.90 -21.95 -49.77
N ARG A 875 36.48 -20.67 -49.80
CA ARG A 875 35.30 -20.17 -49.06
C ARG A 875 34.08 -19.99 -49.99
N THR A 876 32.90 -20.27 -49.47
CA THR A 876 31.64 -19.63 -49.88
C THR A 876 30.94 -19.18 -48.59
N ALA A 877 30.34 -17.98 -48.59
CA ALA A 877 29.67 -17.43 -47.42
C ALA A 877 28.15 -17.59 -47.52
N THR A 878 27.52 -18.08 -46.46
CA THR A 878 26.06 -18.07 -46.26
C THR A 878 25.75 -17.06 -45.15
N GLN A 879 24.71 -16.25 -45.32
CA GLN A 879 24.31 -15.27 -44.31
C GLN A 879 23.50 -15.93 -43.19
N THR A 880 23.73 -15.50 -41.95
CA THR A 880 22.92 -15.87 -40.77
C THR A 880 21.86 -14.80 -40.55
N PRO A 881 20.56 -15.13 -40.38
CA PRO A 881 19.55 -14.14 -40.00
C PRO A 881 19.76 -13.69 -38.55
N THR A 882 19.73 -12.39 -38.31
CA THR A 882 19.74 -11.82 -36.95
C THR A 882 18.31 -11.69 -36.43
N ALA A 883 17.97 -12.48 -35.41
CA ALA A 883 16.68 -12.37 -34.72
C ALA A 883 16.56 -11.02 -33.99
N THR A 884 15.38 -10.42 -34.04
CA THR A 884 15.04 -9.19 -33.29
C THR A 884 14.05 -9.55 -32.19
N LEU A 885 14.25 -9.04 -30.97
CA LEU A 885 13.39 -9.34 -29.82
C LEU A 885 11.97 -8.77 -30.00
N PRO A 886 10.90 -9.55 -29.73
CA PRO A 886 9.53 -9.04 -29.63
C PRO A 886 9.38 -7.97 -28.54
N VAL A 887 8.38 -7.10 -28.69
CA VAL A 887 8.21 -5.90 -27.83
C VAL A 887 7.87 -6.26 -26.37
N GLY A 888 6.97 -7.21 -26.13
CA GLY A 888 6.54 -7.56 -24.76
C GLY A 888 7.67 -8.02 -23.85
N LEU A 889 8.64 -8.76 -24.41
CA LEU A 889 9.80 -9.26 -23.69
C LEU A 889 10.84 -8.19 -23.34
N LYS A 890 10.66 -6.93 -23.78
CA LYS A 890 11.37 -5.78 -23.23
C LYS A 890 10.74 -5.23 -21.95
N ARG A 891 9.44 -5.41 -21.71
CA ARG A 891 8.78 -4.99 -20.45
C ARG A 891 9.18 -5.94 -19.30
N LEU A 892 9.12 -7.25 -19.55
CA LEU A 892 9.50 -8.36 -18.63
C LEU A 892 11.02 -8.45 -18.32
N TYR A 893 11.80 -7.38 -18.52
CA TYR A 893 13.26 -7.40 -18.39
C TYR A 893 13.87 -6.12 -17.78
N LEU A 894 13.05 -5.19 -17.30
CA LEU A 894 13.48 -4.06 -16.47
C LEU A 894 13.21 -4.36 -14.99
N PRO A 895 13.86 -5.41 -14.44
CA PRO A 895 15.07 -5.07 -13.69
C PRO A 895 16.25 -6.06 -13.83
N LEU A 896 17.47 -5.51 -13.60
CA LEU A 896 18.76 -6.20 -13.47
C LEU A 896 19.41 -6.76 -14.75
N LEU A 897 20.14 -5.92 -15.49
CA LEU A 897 21.39 -6.32 -16.14
C LEU A 897 22.41 -5.17 -16.23
N GLN A 898 23.40 -5.16 -15.33
CA GLN A 898 24.68 -4.47 -15.53
C GLN A 898 25.68 -5.44 -16.17
N GLY A 899 26.63 -4.91 -16.95
CA GLY A 899 27.74 -5.68 -17.55
C GLY A 899 27.52 -5.99 -19.04
N GLY A 900 28.25 -5.26 -19.91
CA GLY A 900 28.08 -5.34 -21.36
C GLY A 900 29.00 -6.33 -22.08
N TYR A 901 28.76 -6.50 -23.39
CA TYR A 901 29.63 -7.23 -24.31
C TYR A 901 29.90 -6.40 -25.59
N ARG A 902 31.06 -6.64 -26.23
CA ARG A 902 31.51 -5.93 -27.45
C ARG A 902 31.08 -6.67 -28.73
N GLY A 903 30.63 -5.94 -29.75
CA GLY A 903 30.44 -6.44 -31.13
C GLY A 903 30.02 -5.31 -32.10
N PRO A 904 30.58 -5.22 -33.33
CA PRO A 904 30.38 -4.04 -34.19
C PRO A 904 29.31 -4.20 -35.30
N MET A 905 28.78 -3.06 -35.79
CA MET A 905 28.03 -2.95 -37.06
C MET A 905 28.92 -3.21 -38.31
N PRO A 906 28.34 -3.33 -39.52
CA PRO A 906 28.35 -2.15 -40.41
C PRO A 906 27.14 -1.97 -41.38
N SER A 907 26.40 -0.87 -41.18
CA SER A 907 26.02 0.19 -42.16
C SER A 907 25.54 -0.06 -43.62
N ALA A 908 24.53 0.75 -44.02
CA ALA A 908 24.26 1.35 -45.37
C ALA A 908 23.57 0.46 -46.45
N THR A 909 22.90 0.95 -47.52
CA THR A 909 22.59 2.32 -48.04
C THR A 909 21.39 2.32 -49.04
N ALA A 910 20.55 3.37 -49.09
CA ALA A 910 19.81 3.94 -50.26
C ALA A 910 18.76 4.97 -49.73
N THR A 911 18.51 6.20 -50.20
CA THR A 911 18.73 6.99 -51.44
C THR A 911 17.50 7.09 -52.37
N ALA A 912 16.98 8.33 -52.54
CA ALA A 912 15.73 8.76 -53.18
C ALA A 912 15.71 8.62 -54.73
N THR A 913 14.62 8.84 -55.50
CA THR A 913 13.59 9.92 -55.55
C THR A 913 12.28 9.41 -56.24
N ARG A 914 11.19 10.14 -56.59
CA ARG A 914 10.94 11.59 -56.80
C ARG A 914 9.46 12.05 -56.61
N THR A 915 8.89 12.81 -57.56
CA THR A 915 7.70 13.70 -57.51
C THR A 915 7.24 14.05 -58.96
N PRO A 916 6.19 14.86 -59.27
CA PRO A 916 5.21 15.61 -58.43
C PRO A 916 3.71 15.61 -58.86
N THR A 917 2.89 16.33 -58.07
CA THR A 917 1.65 17.14 -58.38
C THR A 917 0.30 16.68 -57.81
N ALA A 918 -0.63 17.56 -57.37
CA ALA A 918 -0.52 18.89 -56.71
C ALA A 918 -1.90 19.41 -56.21
N SER A 919 -2.08 19.61 -54.88
CA SER A 919 -2.97 20.63 -54.25
C SER A 919 -2.82 20.61 -52.72
N PRO A 920 -3.21 21.67 -51.96
CA PRO A 920 -2.68 21.92 -50.61
C PRO A 920 -3.56 21.44 -49.43
N THR A 921 -2.92 20.82 -48.44
CA THR A 921 -3.44 20.59 -47.07
C THR A 921 -2.27 20.62 -46.08
N ALA A 922 -2.52 21.11 -44.85
CA ALA A 922 -1.63 21.11 -43.68
C ALA A 922 -0.28 21.88 -43.81
N THR A 923 -0.07 22.84 -42.90
CA THR A 923 1.22 23.53 -42.71
C THR A 923 2.17 22.63 -41.90
N ALA A 924 2.79 21.66 -42.57
CA ALA A 924 3.84 20.85 -41.96
C ALA A 924 5.09 21.69 -41.65
N THR A 925 5.69 21.48 -40.48
CA THR A 925 6.98 22.08 -40.10
C THR A 925 8.04 21.78 -41.15
N PRO A 926 8.81 22.78 -41.65
CA PRO A 926 9.80 22.53 -42.70
C PRO A 926 10.90 21.59 -42.20
N ALA A 927 11.26 20.61 -43.01
CA ALA A 927 12.32 19.65 -42.67
C ALA A 927 13.68 20.37 -42.59
N LEU A 928 14.14 20.60 -41.35
CA LEU A 928 15.41 21.26 -41.05
C LEU A 928 16.58 20.50 -41.68
N SER A 929 17.31 21.16 -42.59
CA SER A 929 18.45 20.59 -43.32
C SER A 929 19.72 20.52 -42.45
N ALA A 930 19.63 19.82 -41.33
CA ALA A 930 20.69 19.71 -40.33
C ALA A 930 21.80 18.74 -40.77
N THR A 931 23.06 19.18 -40.69
CA THR A 931 24.23 18.36 -41.06
C THR A 931 24.56 17.32 -39.98
N PRO A 932 24.63 16.02 -40.27
CA PRO A 932 24.98 15.00 -39.27
C PRO A 932 26.38 15.20 -38.68
N ILE A 933 26.49 15.09 -37.35
CA ILE A 933 27.75 15.17 -36.60
C ILE A 933 27.94 14.00 -35.63
N ALA A 934 29.18 13.78 -35.22
CA ALA A 934 29.57 12.71 -34.30
C ALA A 934 30.47 13.24 -33.18
N CYS A 935 30.36 12.62 -32.00
CA CYS A 935 31.14 12.92 -30.81
C CYS A 935 32.66 12.87 -31.06
N GLY A 936 33.41 13.74 -30.38
CA GLY A 936 34.88 13.84 -30.46
C GLY A 936 35.42 14.47 -31.76
N THR A 937 34.56 14.73 -32.75
CA THR A 937 34.98 15.33 -34.03
C THR A 937 34.89 16.86 -33.98
N ARG A 938 35.92 17.55 -34.51
CA ARG A 938 35.90 19.01 -34.67
C ARG A 938 35.21 19.38 -35.97
N TYR A 939 34.23 20.27 -35.87
CA TYR A 939 33.53 20.87 -37.00
C TYR A 939 33.92 22.34 -37.15
N SER A 940 33.75 22.89 -38.34
CA SER A 940 33.91 24.31 -38.63
C SER A 940 33.03 24.73 -39.81
N GLY A 941 32.72 26.02 -39.88
CA GLY A 941 31.84 26.59 -40.89
C GLY A 941 31.70 28.09 -40.76
N SER A 942 30.70 28.65 -41.44
CA SER A 942 30.37 30.07 -41.38
C SER A 942 28.88 30.27 -41.57
N THR A 943 28.31 31.18 -40.79
CA THR A 943 26.92 31.64 -40.92
C THR A 943 26.77 32.73 -42.00
N VAL A 944 27.87 33.21 -42.58
CA VAL A 944 27.83 34.24 -43.64
C VAL A 944 27.10 33.72 -44.88
N GLY A 945 25.97 34.35 -45.21
CA GLY A 945 25.13 34.00 -46.35
C GLY A 945 24.13 32.87 -46.12
N GLN A 946 23.97 32.41 -44.88
CA GLN A 946 22.92 31.45 -44.50
C GLN A 946 21.55 32.13 -44.36
N PRO A 947 20.42 31.40 -44.39
CA PRO A 947 19.14 31.92 -43.94
C PRO A 947 19.18 32.23 -42.44
N SER A 948 18.23 33.05 -41.97
CA SER A 948 17.81 33.14 -40.57
C SER A 948 16.47 32.39 -40.48
N VAL A 949 16.40 31.32 -39.69
CA VAL A 949 15.24 30.41 -39.59
C VAL A 949 14.56 30.50 -38.23
N PHE A 950 15.34 30.71 -37.17
CA PHE A 950 14.90 30.87 -35.79
C PHE A 950 15.05 32.33 -35.31
N SER A 951 14.24 32.70 -34.32
CA SER A 951 14.25 34.03 -33.68
C SER A 951 14.36 33.97 -32.14
N SER A 952 14.49 32.75 -31.61
CA SER A 952 14.53 32.43 -30.18
C SER A 952 15.01 30.99 -29.99
N TYR A 953 15.76 30.74 -28.93
CA TYR A 953 16.14 29.41 -28.43
C TYR A 953 15.57 29.17 -27.03
N GLY A 954 14.31 29.58 -26.83
CA GLY A 954 13.58 29.42 -25.57
C GLY A 954 14.32 29.98 -24.36
N THR A 955 14.51 29.12 -23.36
CA THR A 955 15.19 29.43 -22.09
C THR A 955 16.68 29.77 -22.25
N CYS A 956 17.35 29.30 -23.30
CA CYS A 956 18.78 29.58 -23.53
C CYS A 956 19.04 31.02 -24.01
N ALA A 957 18.19 31.55 -24.89
CA ALA A 957 18.28 32.92 -25.38
C ALA A 957 17.01 33.34 -26.15
N SER A 958 16.38 34.44 -25.72
CA SER A 958 15.38 35.16 -26.52
C SER A 958 16.04 36.27 -27.35
N GLY A 959 15.45 36.60 -28.50
CA GLY A 959 15.90 37.73 -29.34
C GLY A 959 17.21 37.49 -30.11
N MET A 960 17.67 36.23 -30.23
CA MET A 960 18.70 35.87 -31.21
C MET A 960 18.06 35.89 -32.60
N VAL A 961 18.42 36.86 -33.41
CA VAL A 961 17.95 37.00 -34.80
C VAL A 961 19.17 37.20 -35.68
N GLY A 962 19.76 36.09 -36.10
CA GLY A 962 20.93 36.01 -36.97
C GLY A 962 20.80 34.88 -37.98
N PRO A 963 21.73 34.77 -38.94
CA PRO A 963 21.83 33.59 -39.79
C PRO A 963 22.45 32.41 -39.03
N GLU A 964 21.84 31.23 -39.10
CA GLU A 964 22.33 30.04 -38.39
C GLU A 964 22.81 28.89 -39.29
N VAL A 965 23.52 27.93 -38.69
CA VAL A 965 23.77 26.61 -39.29
C VAL A 965 23.34 25.51 -38.35
N LEU A 966 22.47 24.62 -38.85
CA LEU A 966 21.98 23.44 -38.14
C LEU A 966 22.85 22.20 -38.34
N TYR A 967 23.04 21.48 -37.24
CA TYR A 967 23.69 20.18 -37.14
C TYR A 967 22.78 19.19 -36.41
N ARG A 968 22.95 17.89 -36.68
CA ARG A 968 22.20 16.80 -36.03
C ARG A 968 23.15 15.83 -35.37
N LEU A 969 22.99 15.62 -34.07
CA LEU A 969 23.70 14.59 -33.29
C LEU A 969 22.72 13.45 -32.97
N THR A 970 23.21 12.21 -32.91
CA THR A 970 22.44 11.07 -32.42
C THR A 970 23.25 10.40 -31.32
N LEU A 971 22.62 10.17 -30.16
CA LEU A 971 23.23 9.55 -29.00
C LEU A 971 22.62 8.14 -28.84
N GLU A 972 23.47 7.13 -28.88
CA GLU A 972 23.09 5.70 -28.83
C GLU A 972 23.02 5.14 -27.39
N ALA A 973 23.33 5.96 -26.37
CA ALA A 973 23.42 5.56 -24.98
C ALA A 973 22.67 6.53 -24.06
N SER A 974 21.88 5.97 -23.14
CA SER A 974 21.24 6.72 -22.05
C SER A 974 22.27 7.20 -21.02
N SER A 975 22.02 8.36 -20.44
CA SER A 975 22.95 9.06 -19.54
C SER A 975 24.29 9.42 -20.18
N THR A 976 24.23 9.98 -21.40
CA THR A 976 25.39 10.62 -22.03
C THR A 976 25.55 12.04 -21.50
N THR A 977 26.72 12.35 -20.93
CA THR A 977 27.12 13.73 -20.65
C THR A 977 27.85 14.32 -21.86
N LEU A 978 27.49 15.54 -22.23
CA LEU A 978 27.86 16.19 -23.48
C LEU A 978 28.51 17.55 -23.21
N ASP A 979 29.79 17.70 -23.55
CA ASP A 979 30.52 18.97 -23.47
C ASP A 979 30.50 19.68 -24.84
N LEU A 980 29.77 20.79 -24.90
CA LEU A 980 29.72 21.74 -26.01
C LEU A 980 30.90 22.72 -25.89
N SER A 981 31.78 22.83 -26.89
CA SER A 981 32.85 23.86 -26.88
C SER A 981 32.93 24.61 -28.20
N LEU A 982 32.76 25.93 -28.15
CA LEU A 982 32.81 26.84 -29.30
C LEU A 982 34.10 27.67 -29.31
N GLY A 983 34.77 27.68 -30.47
CA GLY A 983 35.97 28.48 -30.74
C GLY A 983 35.71 29.99 -30.72
N ALA A 984 36.79 30.77 -30.65
CA ALA A 984 36.73 32.18 -30.32
C ALA A 984 36.36 33.12 -31.49
N ASP A 985 35.13 33.00 -32.00
CA ASP A 985 34.41 34.13 -32.60
C ASP A 985 33.65 34.88 -31.47
N ALA A 986 33.38 36.18 -31.64
CA ALA A 986 32.76 37.01 -30.60
C ALA A 986 31.23 37.00 -30.67
N ASP A 987 30.67 36.89 -31.87
CA ASP A 987 29.27 37.21 -32.15
C ASP A 987 28.41 35.96 -32.42
N LEU A 988 28.93 34.76 -32.13
CA LEU A 988 28.25 33.47 -32.31
C LEU A 988 28.19 32.64 -31.02
N ARG A 989 27.17 31.79 -30.93
CA ARG A 989 26.87 30.83 -29.86
C ARG A 989 26.49 29.48 -30.46
N LEU A 990 26.60 28.41 -29.67
CA LEU A 990 26.21 27.05 -30.03
C LEU A 990 25.10 26.59 -29.09
N PHE A 991 23.89 26.39 -29.62
CA PHE A 991 22.70 25.94 -28.90
C PHE A 991 22.47 24.44 -29.12
N LEU A 992 21.95 23.71 -28.13
CA LEU A 992 21.55 22.30 -28.19
C LEU A 992 20.07 22.17 -27.84
N PHE A 993 19.29 21.46 -28.65
CA PHE A 993 17.85 21.25 -28.44
C PHE A 993 17.39 19.88 -28.97
N GLN A 994 16.21 19.42 -28.53
CA GLN A 994 15.63 18.13 -28.95
C GLN A 994 14.52 18.33 -29.99
N HIS A 995 14.11 17.25 -30.67
CA HIS A 995 12.98 17.17 -31.62
C HIS A 995 12.99 18.11 -32.85
N GLY A 996 13.92 19.07 -32.92
CA GLY A 996 13.96 20.11 -33.94
C GLY A 996 13.28 21.42 -33.53
N ASP A 997 12.81 21.52 -32.28
CA ASP A 997 12.23 22.74 -31.72
C ASP A 997 13.29 23.52 -30.92
N PRO A 998 13.72 24.72 -31.37
CA PRO A 998 14.68 25.54 -30.65
C PRO A 998 14.14 26.08 -29.31
N ALA A 999 12.82 26.10 -29.09
CA ALA A 999 12.24 26.50 -27.80
C ALA A 999 12.60 25.51 -26.68
N GLN A 1000 12.81 24.23 -27.01
CA GLN A 1000 13.26 23.18 -26.10
C GLN A 1000 14.80 23.11 -26.02
N CYS A 1001 15.44 24.25 -25.73
CA CYS A 1001 16.89 24.32 -25.59
C CYS A 1001 17.38 23.70 -24.27
N LEU A 1002 18.30 22.73 -24.38
CA LEU A 1002 18.88 21.93 -23.29
C LEU A 1002 20.23 22.47 -22.83
N GLY A 1003 20.83 23.42 -23.55
CA GLY A 1003 22.08 24.07 -23.17
C GLY A 1003 22.68 24.92 -24.29
N MET A 1004 23.53 25.89 -23.91
CA MET A 1004 24.24 26.74 -24.87
C MET A 1004 25.69 26.99 -24.48
N ALA A 1005 26.61 26.94 -25.44
CA ALA A 1005 28.02 27.32 -25.27
C ALA A 1005 28.31 28.64 -25.99
N GLY A 1006 29.03 29.54 -25.31
CA GLY A 1006 29.49 30.83 -25.84
C GLY A 1006 30.98 30.85 -26.16
N ARG A 1007 31.46 32.00 -26.63
CA ARG A 1007 32.88 32.30 -26.94
C ARG A 1007 33.85 31.76 -25.87
N GLY A 1008 34.58 30.69 -26.19
CA GLY A 1008 35.62 30.13 -25.31
C GLY A 1008 35.09 29.50 -24.01
N LEU A 1009 33.77 29.37 -23.86
CA LEU A 1009 33.13 28.64 -22.78
C LEU A 1009 32.88 27.20 -23.24
N ALA A 1010 33.04 26.26 -22.32
CA ALA A 1010 32.53 24.90 -22.47
C ALA A 1010 31.27 24.77 -21.61
N THR A 1011 30.18 24.26 -22.21
CA THR A 1011 28.92 23.99 -21.50
C THR A 1011 28.68 22.50 -21.48
N ARG A 1012 28.48 21.98 -20.27
CA ARG A 1012 28.22 20.57 -20.01
C ARG A 1012 26.71 20.35 -19.83
N VAL A 1013 26.16 19.42 -20.60
CA VAL A 1013 24.76 18.96 -20.48
C VAL A 1013 24.80 17.50 -20.08
N GLU A 1014 24.39 17.19 -18.86
CA GLU A 1014 24.54 15.86 -18.27
C GLU A 1014 23.31 14.97 -18.50
N ARG A 1015 23.51 13.66 -18.33
CA ARG A 1015 22.44 12.64 -18.29
C ARG A 1015 21.49 12.57 -19.49
N LEU A 1016 21.90 13.05 -20.67
CA LEU A 1016 21.06 13.03 -21.87
C LEU A 1016 20.64 11.59 -22.23
N PRO A 1017 19.34 11.32 -22.48
CA PRO A 1017 18.88 10.01 -22.94
C PRO A 1017 19.35 9.72 -24.38
N ALA A 1018 19.28 8.44 -24.78
CA ALA A 1018 19.50 8.05 -26.16
C ALA A 1018 18.43 8.69 -27.07
N GLY A 1019 18.85 9.34 -28.15
CA GLY A 1019 17.95 10.17 -28.95
C GLY A 1019 18.62 11.00 -30.04
N THR A 1020 17.81 11.74 -30.79
CA THR A 1020 18.27 12.71 -31.79
C THR A 1020 18.19 14.13 -31.22
N TYR A 1021 19.32 14.83 -31.29
CA TYR A 1021 19.48 16.21 -30.88
C TYR A 1021 19.90 17.07 -32.06
N PHE A 1022 19.55 18.35 -32.01
CA PHE A 1022 19.94 19.36 -32.97
C PHE A 1022 20.84 20.38 -32.30
N LEU A 1023 21.81 20.87 -33.04
CA LEU A 1023 22.65 21.99 -32.62
C LEU A 1023 22.55 23.11 -33.65
N ALA A 1024 22.35 24.34 -33.20
CA ALA A 1024 22.43 25.52 -34.05
C ALA A 1024 23.65 26.37 -33.67
N VAL A 1025 24.41 26.83 -34.66
CA VAL A 1025 25.38 27.92 -34.47
C VAL A 1025 24.77 29.21 -35.00
N ASP A 1026 24.57 30.19 -34.12
CA ASP A 1026 23.83 31.43 -34.39
C ASP A 1026 24.28 32.56 -33.45
N GLY A 1027 23.98 33.81 -33.80
CA GLY A 1027 24.19 34.99 -32.97
C GLY A 1027 23.96 36.31 -33.73
N PRO A 1028 24.07 37.46 -33.06
CA PRO A 1028 23.64 38.77 -33.60
C PRO A 1028 24.42 39.27 -34.83
N ALA A 1029 25.50 38.60 -35.24
CA ALA A 1029 26.17 38.85 -36.51
C ALA A 1029 26.69 37.54 -37.14
N ALA A 1030 26.74 37.49 -38.47
CA ALA A 1030 27.26 36.34 -39.19
C ALA A 1030 28.80 36.28 -39.12
N GLY A 1031 29.34 35.12 -38.77
CA GLY A 1031 30.77 34.94 -38.46
C GLY A 1031 31.34 33.60 -38.94
N THR A 1032 32.49 33.21 -38.40
CA THR A 1032 33.19 31.95 -38.73
C THR A 1032 33.51 31.16 -37.47
N TYR A 1033 33.07 29.91 -37.41
CA TYR A 1033 33.12 29.12 -36.18
C TYR A 1033 33.89 27.80 -36.34
N SER A 1034 34.34 27.27 -35.21
CA SER A 1034 34.68 25.86 -35.06
C SER A 1034 34.22 25.39 -33.69
N PHE A 1035 33.60 24.21 -33.62
CA PHE A 1035 33.22 23.61 -32.35
C PHE A 1035 33.67 22.15 -32.26
N VAL A 1036 33.67 21.62 -31.04
CA VAL A 1036 33.77 20.18 -30.75
C VAL A 1036 32.63 19.83 -29.81
N VAL A 1037 32.03 18.66 -30.03
CA VAL A 1037 31.12 18.04 -29.07
C VAL A 1037 31.83 16.83 -28.49
N HIS A 1038 32.15 16.83 -27.21
CA HIS A 1038 32.61 15.63 -26.52
C HIS A 1038 31.42 14.93 -25.88
N CYS A 1039 31.40 13.60 -25.92
CA CYS A 1039 30.35 12.79 -25.31
C CYS A 1039 31.03 11.75 -24.41
N SER A 1040 30.66 11.72 -23.14
CA SER A 1040 31.13 10.75 -22.15
C SER A 1040 29.94 10.05 -21.52
N ILE A 1041 29.92 8.71 -21.55
CA ILE A 1041 28.99 7.93 -20.75
C ILE A 1041 29.50 7.97 -19.30
N GLU A 1042 28.63 8.35 -18.37
CA GLU A 1042 29.00 8.43 -16.95
C GLU A 1042 29.15 7.01 -16.36
N ALA A 1043 30.40 6.57 -16.19
CA ALA A 1043 30.71 5.31 -15.53
C ALA A 1043 30.61 5.51 -14.01
N ALA A 1044 29.61 4.88 -13.37
CA ALA A 1044 29.36 5.00 -11.93
C ALA A 1044 30.63 4.75 -11.11
N SER A 1045 31.12 5.81 -10.44
CA SER A 1045 32.39 5.80 -9.71
C SER A 1045 32.27 5.05 -8.39
N LEU A 1046 32.61 3.75 -8.40
CA LEU A 1046 32.81 2.96 -7.19
C LEU A 1046 33.93 3.56 -6.34
N ALA A 1047 33.55 4.27 -5.28
CA ALA A 1047 34.47 4.88 -4.31
C ALA A 1047 35.09 3.81 -3.37
N GLN A 1048 35.98 2.96 -3.90
CA GLN A 1048 36.87 2.14 -3.07
C GLN A 1048 38.09 2.96 -2.65
N GLY A 1049 38.10 3.43 -1.40
CA GLY A 1049 39.23 4.06 -0.74
C GLY A 1049 39.75 3.20 0.42
N GLY A 1050 40.48 2.13 0.12
CA GLY A 1050 40.95 1.15 1.11
C GLY A 1050 42.24 0.44 0.65
N GLU A 1051 43.37 1.11 0.89
CA GLU A 1051 44.77 0.77 0.59
C GLU A 1051 45.13 -0.62 0.01
N LEU A 1052 45.94 -0.60 -1.06
CA LEU A 1052 47.20 -1.38 -1.07
C LEU A 1052 48.30 -0.70 -1.92
N ARG A 1053 48.95 0.31 -1.30
CA ARG A 1053 50.13 1.09 -1.77
C ARG A 1053 49.95 2.06 -2.94
#